data_AF-A0A497NZ15-F1
#
_entry.id   AF-A0A497NZ15-F1
#
_cell.length_a   1.000
_cell.length_b   1.000
_cell.length_c   1.000
_cell.angle_alpha   90.00
_cell.angle_beta   90.00
_cell.angle_gamma   90.00
#
_symmetry.space_group_name_H-M   'P 1'
#
loop_
_entity.id
_entity.type
_entity.pdbx_description
1 polymer ?
#
loop_
_entity_poly.entity_id
_entity_poly.type
_entity_poly.pdbx_seq_one_letter_code
_entity_poly.pdbx_strand_id
1 'polypeptide(L)'
;MPYNTIVDINVSVTSRQGVHIACSANITAFFENSTGYATWWDWLNGNETVPYHWGEMDWIVSNGSLTSISYDKIQHCGDMYVDSGGGVEYKTFMGNTYMADWNLSDSANDPDIVSTAYWEGNRIRIINDLIIPANSMVNMVFKIVITETGAYNFNLTTTPGVTISPSSWTVGGAATILVPYDYPTIYEAINNASAGETILVYPGTYNSSKGEVFPETINIANLTIKSKDGASLTIIDGENSSWGPAFHIRANGVKIEGFTIKNFKADSSHDIGGILVEGNNSIISDNVLGNIFNSTTEPAGIGIDIHARNVKIIGNIVHDVGSIGIRVRDHWKEEFQGPSTISNNIVIENNTVYRTNNTCVLVTGYARGVIIENNEIYESLKPTPYNIFIHYNASNIVIKNNYIYDAYGNIVLAGCNNVTITGNVIANTTSHPIDPTVKGKNIYILNDYGNWTGNPELLSTNIRITNNTIRNGGYGIRILYTATTGNTEPMVLTTTINYNNIFGNDHGLENNVNVTVDARYNWWGNETGPKPDGLGDDVSDNVVFEPWLIKPYPPSMPISVVYVTPKLISVEVPSLGTQFTVYVTIANVSGLYGFQFTIKWNSSLLTLTNPTTAHRIPLVWENKYISQYNYSVTDGNYTLFASARSPAPTFNGTTDVAMFIFKSVYDPIYPQNVTCDLSLENVDLVDEEAKAIPHLVYSGNYSCYSKMPELVLSPQEPSAYKVPAEFDVNVSIIIVVNLTAFEFELQYNKSLLEVLAVDVPFPAPIVGYGDGKVYVNVTGLTPPVNGSRVLATIRFKAARGIVWNTQTHVINSSLNFTIHRLNGGLIEHKAVNGTYHYTPVPGDLDMDGAVTIIDLSAAARAFGTSIGDPDYQEYADLNLDGYINIRDIVLIARNFGREGP
;
A
#
# COMPACT_ATOMS: atom_id res chain seq x y z
N MET A 1 45.05 -42.97 21.15
CA MET A 1 44.95 -43.92 22.28
C MET A 1 46.32 -44.08 22.95
N PRO A 2 46.41 -44.40 24.26
CA PRO A 2 47.67 -44.46 25.01
C PRO A 2 48.50 -45.74 24.82
N TYR A 3 47.99 -46.75 24.10
CA TYR A 3 48.69 -48.00 23.77
C TYR A 3 48.52 -48.32 22.28
N ASN A 4 49.42 -49.15 21.72
CA ASN A 4 49.27 -49.69 20.38
C ASN A 4 47.95 -50.45 20.31
N THR A 5 47.09 -50.07 19.35
CA THR A 5 45.74 -50.61 19.21
C THR A 5 45.67 -51.38 17.91
N ILE A 6 45.12 -52.60 17.97
CA ILE A 6 44.83 -53.42 16.79
C ILE A 6 43.45 -53.02 16.28
N VAL A 7 43.36 -52.66 15.00
CA VAL A 7 42.20 -51.99 14.41
C VAL A 7 41.77 -52.69 13.12
N ASP A 8 40.49 -53.03 13.04
CA ASP A 8 39.87 -53.47 11.79
C ASP A 8 39.20 -52.29 11.11
N ILE A 9 39.29 -52.25 9.78
CA ILE A 9 38.68 -51.18 8.96
C ILE A 9 37.78 -51.82 7.92
N ASN A 10 36.51 -51.45 7.98
CA ASN A 10 35.48 -51.93 7.10
C ASN A 10 34.90 -50.79 6.28
N VAL A 11 34.61 -51.07 5.02
CA VAL A 11 33.92 -50.16 4.11
C VAL A 11 32.54 -50.75 3.82
N SER A 12 31.49 -49.95 3.97
CA SER A 12 30.15 -50.29 3.51
C SER A 12 29.72 -49.33 2.41
N VAL A 13 29.06 -49.86 1.38
CA VAL A 13 28.58 -49.10 0.22
C VAL A 13 27.06 -49.16 0.12
N THR A 14 26.44 -48.21 -0.57
CA THR A 14 24.98 -48.25 -0.83
C THR A 14 24.58 -49.40 -1.74
N SER A 15 25.43 -49.73 -2.72
CA SER A 15 25.33 -50.93 -3.57
C SER A 15 26.74 -51.42 -3.90
N ARG A 16 26.99 -52.73 -3.80
CA ARG A 16 28.26 -53.32 -4.24
C ARG A 16 28.37 -53.47 -5.76
N GLN A 17 27.24 -53.42 -6.47
CA GLN A 17 27.21 -53.71 -7.89
C GLN A 17 27.97 -52.62 -8.66
N GLY A 18 28.97 -53.05 -9.42
CA GLY A 18 29.89 -52.16 -10.12
C GLY A 18 30.91 -51.43 -9.24
N VAL A 19 31.13 -51.85 -7.98
CA VAL A 19 32.12 -51.21 -7.08
C VAL A 19 33.32 -52.13 -6.85
N HIS A 20 34.50 -51.66 -7.25
CA HIS A 20 35.78 -52.31 -6.95
C HIS A 20 36.63 -51.36 -6.10
N ILE A 21 37.26 -51.91 -5.07
CA ILE A 21 38.00 -51.12 -4.08
C ILE A 21 39.28 -51.85 -3.68
N ALA A 22 40.37 -51.09 -3.63
CA ALA A 22 41.65 -51.51 -3.10
C ALA A 22 42.11 -50.48 -2.08
N CYS A 23 42.85 -50.90 -1.06
CA CYS A 23 43.47 -49.96 -0.14
C CYS A 23 44.84 -50.45 0.31
N SER A 24 45.69 -49.50 0.69
CA SER A 24 46.94 -49.77 1.40
C SER A 24 46.94 -49.00 2.72
N ALA A 25 47.34 -49.68 3.78
CA ALA A 25 47.57 -49.10 5.09
C ALA A 25 49.07 -48.92 5.31
N ASN A 26 49.45 -47.96 6.17
CA ASN A 26 50.82 -47.76 6.64
C ASN A 26 51.77 -46.94 5.74
N ILE A 27 51.25 -45.89 5.08
CA ILE A 27 52.06 -44.97 4.24
C ILE A 27 52.86 -43.91 5.03
N THR A 28 53.00 -44.02 6.36
CA THR A 28 53.51 -42.91 7.19
C THR A 28 55.02 -42.71 7.19
N ALA A 29 55.81 -43.57 6.52
CA ALA A 29 57.26 -43.38 6.37
C ALA A 29 57.69 -42.76 5.03
N PHE A 30 56.77 -42.57 4.08
CA PHE A 30 57.10 -42.14 2.72
C PHE A 30 56.19 -41.01 2.31
N PHE A 31 56.65 -39.76 2.40
CA PHE A 31 56.41 -38.69 1.43
C PHE A 31 57.13 -37.42 1.89
N GLU A 32 58.25 -37.11 1.23
CA GLU A 32 58.57 -35.80 0.62
C GLU A 32 60.02 -35.80 0.11
N ASN A 33 60.21 -35.79 -1.22
CA ASN A 33 61.44 -35.25 -1.80
C ASN A 33 61.11 -34.55 -3.14
N SER A 34 61.55 -33.30 -3.28
CA SER A 34 61.14 -32.35 -4.31
C SER A 34 62.14 -32.20 -5.46
N THR A 35 63.14 -33.08 -5.61
CA THR A 35 64.26 -32.84 -6.56
C THR A 35 64.58 -33.90 -7.62
N GLY A 36 63.93 -35.07 -7.68
CA GLY A 36 64.08 -36.06 -8.79
C GLY A 36 65.45 -36.75 -8.93
N TYR A 37 65.52 -37.94 -9.56
CA TYR A 37 66.74 -38.78 -9.67
C TYR A 37 67.63 -38.51 -10.89
N ALA A 38 68.88 -39.00 -10.82
CA ALA A 38 69.86 -38.92 -11.91
C ALA A 38 69.97 -40.20 -12.78
N THR A 39 70.06 -41.44 -12.25
CA THR A 39 70.08 -42.69 -13.07
C THR A 39 69.67 -43.97 -12.29
N TRP A 40 69.27 -45.04 -13.01
CA TRP A 40 68.85 -46.35 -12.49
C TRP A 40 69.97 -47.23 -11.89
N TRP A 41 71.24 -46.88 -12.12
CA TRP A 41 72.40 -47.68 -11.72
C TRP A 41 72.81 -47.47 -10.24
N ASP A 42 72.34 -46.39 -9.62
CA ASP A 42 72.61 -46.07 -8.21
C ASP A 42 71.69 -46.86 -7.24
N TRP A 43 70.50 -47.27 -7.70
CA TRP A 43 69.55 -48.15 -6.98
C TRP A 43 70.10 -49.58 -6.82
N LEU A 44 70.63 -50.15 -7.90
CA LEU A 44 71.16 -51.53 -7.94
C LEU A 44 72.39 -51.75 -7.04
N ASN A 45 73.09 -50.67 -6.66
CA ASN A 45 74.29 -50.74 -5.83
C ASN A 45 74.03 -50.48 -4.33
N GLY A 46 72.77 -50.34 -3.91
CA GLY A 46 72.42 -50.24 -2.48
C GLY A 46 72.98 -49.03 -1.75
N ASN A 47 73.33 -47.96 -2.49
CA ASN A 47 73.91 -46.75 -1.92
C ASN A 47 72.87 -45.79 -1.32
N GLU A 48 71.56 -46.00 -1.53
CA GLU A 48 70.48 -45.23 -0.88
C GLU A 48 69.25 -46.12 -0.58
N THR A 49 68.50 -45.78 0.48
CA THR A 49 67.53 -46.68 1.15
C THR A 49 66.07 -46.17 1.19
N VAL A 50 65.57 -45.51 0.14
CA VAL A 50 64.19 -44.95 0.15
C VAL A 50 63.56 -44.95 -1.28
N PRO A 51 62.40 -45.63 -1.55
CA PRO A 51 61.82 -45.77 -2.90
C PRO A 51 61.00 -44.59 -3.45
N TYR A 52 60.76 -44.63 -4.76
CA TYR A 52 59.96 -43.65 -5.53
C TYR A 52 58.64 -44.17 -6.09
N HIS A 53 58.26 -45.42 -5.85
CA HIS A 53 57.15 -46.04 -6.57
C HIS A 53 56.02 -46.47 -5.63
N TRP A 54 54.78 -45.99 -5.88
CA TRP A 54 53.55 -46.52 -5.26
C TRP A 54 53.28 -48.00 -5.62
N GLY A 55 54.00 -48.53 -6.63
CA GLY A 55 53.99 -49.94 -7.00
C GLY A 55 54.57 -50.86 -5.91
N GLU A 56 55.36 -50.33 -4.97
CA GLU A 56 55.92 -51.08 -3.84
C GLU A 56 55.01 -51.05 -2.59
N MET A 57 53.76 -50.60 -2.72
CA MET A 57 52.81 -50.62 -1.61
C MET A 57 52.04 -51.95 -1.56
N ASP A 58 51.95 -52.51 -0.36
CA ASP A 58 51.12 -53.67 -0.06
C ASP A 58 49.63 -53.33 -0.27
N TRP A 59 49.04 -53.75 -1.39
CA TRP A 59 47.62 -53.50 -1.69
C TRP A 59 46.74 -54.68 -1.28
N ILE A 60 45.64 -54.37 -0.58
CA ILE A 60 44.56 -55.33 -0.31
C ILE A 60 43.40 -55.02 -1.26
N VAL A 61 42.97 -56.01 -2.05
CA VAL A 61 41.99 -55.86 -3.13
C VAL A 61 40.72 -56.68 -2.89
N SER A 62 39.56 -56.22 -3.35
CA SER A 62 38.31 -56.96 -3.20
C SER A 62 38.20 -58.18 -4.14
N ASN A 63 37.56 -59.26 -3.68
CA ASN A 63 37.30 -60.48 -4.46
C ASN A 63 36.35 -60.18 -5.63
N GLY A 64 36.68 -60.68 -6.82
CA GLY A 64 35.96 -60.35 -8.06
C GLY A 64 36.44 -59.07 -8.74
N SER A 65 37.62 -58.56 -8.38
CA SER A 65 38.36 -57.55 -9.15
C SER A 65 38.80 -58.14 -10.50
N LEU A 66 37.87 -58.28 -11.44
CA LEU A 66 38.09 -58.65 -12.84
C LEU A 66 37.67 -57.46 -13.72
N THR A 67 38.48 -57.17 -14.73
CA THR A 67 38.59 -55.87 -15.44
C THR A 67 37.49 -55.54 -16.46
N SER A 68 37.16 -54.22 -16.63
CA SER A 68 37.07 -53.47 -17.92
C SER A 68 36.90 -51.93 -17.68
N ILE A 69 37.49 -51.05 -18.52
CA ILE A 69 37.60 -49.56 -18.37
C ILE A 69 36.72 -48.82 -19.42
N SER A 70 36.26 -47.56 -19.20
CA SER A 70 35.79 -46.57 -20.23
C SER A 70 36.15 -45.13 -19.82
N TYR A 71 36.13 -44.05 -20.63
CA TYR A 71 36.51 -43.80 -22.04
C TYR A 71 37.50 -42.60 -22.11
N ASP A 72 37.44 -41.61 -21.21
CA ASP A 72 38.31 -40.41 -21.19
C ASP A 72 39.78 -40.66 -20.72
N LYS A 73 40.21 -41.93 -20.67
CA LYS A 73 41.58 -42.37 -20.40
C LYS A 73 42.10 -43.37 -21.42
N ILE A 74 41.84 -43.05 -22.68
CA ILE A 74 42.59 -43.59 -23.81
C ILE A 74 43.37 -42.49 -24.55
N GLN A 75 42.89 -41.23 -24.64
CA GLN A 75 43.29 -40.47 -25.83
C GLN A 75 44.41 -39.42 -25.75
N HIS A 76 44.76 -38.77 -24.61
CA HIS A 76 45.68 -37.61 -24.70
C HIS A 76 46.82 -37.51 -23.66
N CYS A 77 47.42 -38.62 -23.24
CA CYS A 77 48.72 -38.55 -22.54
C CYS A 77 49.87 -38.69 -23.57
N GLY A 78 50.50 -37.56 -23.89
CA GLY A 78 51.86 -37.50 -24.45
C GLY A 78 52.93 -37.52 -23.35
N ASP A 79 54.13 -37.94 -23.73
CA ASP A 79 55.16 -38.65 -22.92
C ASP A 79 55.71 -37.97 -21.65
N MET A 80 55.97 -38.78 -20.62
CA MET A 80 57.10 -38.60 -19.69
C MET A 80 57.92 -39.88 -19.43
N TYR A 81 57.62 -40.99 -20.14
CA TYR A 81 58.48 -42.18 -20.16
C TYR A 81 58.17 -43.02 -21.41
N VAL A 82 59.20 -43.35 -22.19
CA VAL A 82 59.11 -44.33 -23.29
C VAL A 82 59.64 -45.64 -22.74
N ASP A 83 58.75 -46.57 -22.39
CA ASP A 83 59.11 -47.98 -22.31
C ASP A 83 58.26 -48.77 -23.33
N SER A 84 58.94 -49.61 -24.09
CA SER A 84 58.53 -50.20 -25.37
C SER A 84 57.68 -51.47 -25.27
N GLY A 85 57.04 -51.71 -24.11
CA GLY A 85 56.15 -52.85 -23.89
C GLY A 85 54.69 -52.44 -23.93
N GLY A 86 53.95 -52.82 -24.98
CA GLY A 86 52.55 -52.46 -25.12
C GLY A 86 51.64 -53.10 -24.06
N GLY A 87 50.61 -52.34 -23.61
CA GLY A 87 49.39 -52.93 -23.06
C GLY A 87 48.73 -52.30 -21.82
N VAL A 88 48.18 -51.09 -21.99
CA VAL A 88 47.01 -50.47 -21.30
C VAL A 88 47.15 -49.93 -19.85
N GLU A 89 46.61 -48.74 -19.59
CA GLU A 89 46.65 -48.00 -18.30
C GLU A 89 45.31 -47.33 -17.89
N TYR A 90 45.12 -47.08 -16.58
CA TYR A 90 43.92 -46.72 -15.78
C TYR A 90 44.16 -45.44 -14.94
N LYS A 91 43.20 -44.96 -14.09
CA LYS A 91 43.53 -43.95 -13.03
C LYS A 91 42.65 -43.99 -11.77
N THR A 92 43.25 -43.46 -10.71
CA THR A 92 42.87 -43.38 -9.30
C THR A 92 42.62 -41.94 -8.85
N PHE A 93 42.28 -41.77 -7.57
CA PHE A 93 41.97 -40.51 -6.88
C PHE A 93 43.20 -39.61 -6.58
N MET A 94 44.40 -40.00 -7.01
CA MET A 94 45.62 -39.17 -6.91
C MET A 94 46.34 -39.23 -8.27
N GLY A 95 47.01 -38.15 -8.66
CA GLY A 95 47.58 -37.96 -10.00
C GLY A 95 48.37 -39.14 -10.59
N ASN A 96 48.49 -39.13 -11.93
CA ASN A 96 49.08 -40.12 -12.85
C ASN A 96 50.06 -41.13 -12.21
N THR A 97 49.61 -42.38 -11.98
CA THR A 97 50.51 -43.52 -11.68
C THR A 97 49.92 -44.85 -12.20
N TYR A 98 50.79 -45.67 -12.79
CA TYR A 98 50.56 -47.00 -13.37
C TYR A 98 50.47 -48.10 -12.26
N MET A 99 49.56 -49.08 -12.34
CA MET A 99 49.64 -50.47 -11.85
C MET A 99 50.45 -51.30 -12.84
N ALA A 100 51.59 -51.83 -12.40
CA ALA A 100 52.17 -52.98 -13.08
C ALA A 100 51.17 -54.17 -13.00
N ASP A 101 51.06 -54.93 -14.09
CA ASP A 101 50.17 -56.08 -14.27
C ASP A 101 48.68 -55.92 -13.87
N TRP A 102 47.87 -55.46 -14.84
CA TRP A 102 46.43 -55.23 -14.69
C TRP A 102 45.55 -56.50 -14.77
N ASN A 103 46.10 -57.65 -15.16
CA ASN A 103 45.33 -58.89 -15.34
C ASN A 103 45.81 -60.07 -14.46
N LEU A 104 46.81 -59.83 -13.60
CA LEU A 104 47.37 -60.82 -12.66
C LEU A 104 47.94 -62.06 -13.37
N SER A 105 48.46 -61.90 -14.58
CA SER A 105 48.94 -63.02 -15.40
C SER A 105 50.46 -63.16 -15.46
N ASP A 106 51.20 -62.17 -14.97
CA ASP A 106 52.66 -62.11 -15.03
C ASP A 106 53.28 -61.81 -13.66
N SER A 107 53.76 -62.85 -12.98
CA SER A 107 54.38 -62.78 -11.64
C SER A 107 55.77 -62.10 -11.59
N ALA A 108 56.11 -61.32 -12.63
CA ALA A 108 57.37 -60.59 -12.75
C ALA A 108 57.17 -59.07 -12.87
N ASN A 109 55.92 -58.59 -12.91
CA ASN A 109 55.55 -57.18 -13.07
C ASN A 109 54.61 -56.76 -11.93
N ASP A 110 55.11 -56.73 -10.69
CA ASP A 110 54.27 -56.62 -9.49
C ASP A 110 53.89 -55.16 -9.13
N PRO A 111 52.66 -54.97 -8.59
CA PRO A 111 52.53 -54.44 -7.24
C PRO A 111 52.30 -55.58 -6.26
N ASP A 112 52.93 -55.51 -5.09
CA ASP A 112 52.82 -56.54 -4.05
C ASP A 112 51.38 -56.64 -3.52
N ILE A 113 50.57 -57.52 -4.13
CA ILE A 113 49.22 -57.84 -3.66
C ILE A 113 49.35 -58.81 -2.50
N VAL A 114 49.15 -58.30 -1.28
CA VAL A 114 49.36 -59.09 -0.06
C VAL A 114 48.18 -60.02 0.24
N SER A 115 46.95 -59.63 -0.10
CA SER A 115 45.76 -60.47 0.12
C SER A 115 44.50 -59.98 -0.61
N THR A 116 43.54 -60.89 -0.80
CA THR A 116 42.21 -60.59 -1.34
C THR A 116 41.17 -60.51 -0.20
N ALA A 117 40.39 -59.43 -0.14
CA ALA A 117 39.30 -59.20 0.80
C ALA A 117 37.93 -59.59 0.21
N TYR A 118 37.02 -60.16 1.00
CA TYR A 118 35.72 -60.64 0.51
C TYR A 118 34.57 -59.70 0.91
N TRP A 119 33.60 -59.52 0.00
CA TRP A 119 32.36 -58.80 0.28
C TRP A 119 31.36 -59.66 1.07
N GLU A 120 30.79 -59.10 2.13
CA GLU A 120 29.65 -59.62 2.88
C GLU A 120 28.45 -58.66 2.67
N GLY A 121 27.58 -58.98 1.71
CA GLY A 121 26.56 -58.03 1.25
C GLY A 121 27.21 -56.77 0.66
N ASN A 122 26.78 -55.59 1.10
CA ASN A 122 27.38 -54.32 0.69
C ASN A 122 28.52 -53.84 1.61
N ARG A 123 29.07 -54.71 2.45
CA ARG A 123 30.19 -54.40 3.34
C ARG A 123 31.40 -55.25 2.99
N ILE A 124 32.59 -54.67 3.07
CA ILE A 124 33.87 -55.35 2.92
C ILE A 124 34.78 -54.97 4.08
N ARG A 125 35.47 -55.96 4.64
CA ARG A 125 36.56 -55.72 5.58
C ARG A 125 37.85 -55.64 4.79
N ILE A 126 38.39 -54.44 4.58
CA ILE A 126 39.57 -54.25 3.71
C ILE A 126 40.87 -54.37 4.50
N ILE A 127 40.90 -53.99 5.77
CA ILE A 127 42.09 -54.16 6.60
C ILE A 127 41.71 -54.93 7.86
N ASN A 128 42.51 -55.95 8.16
CA ASN A 128 42.41 -56.76 9.37
C ASN A 128 43.66 -56.51 10.23
N ASP A 129 43.47 -56.31 11.53
CA ASP A 129 44.54 -56.19 12.51
C ASP A 129 45.57 -55.07 12.26
N LEU A 130 45.16 -53.90 11.75
CA LEU A 130 46.05 -52.74 11.61
C LEU A 130 46.56 -52.28 12.98
N ILE A 131 47.87 -52.31 13.18
CA ILE A 131 48.48 -51.80 14.42
C ILE A 131 48.63 -50.28 14.29
N ILE A 132 47.87 -49.53 15.09
CA ILE A 132 48.03 -48.08 15.23
C ILE A 132 48.85 -47.78 16.49
N PRO A 133 50.07 -47.22 16.37
CA PRO A 133 50.87 -46.84 17.53
C PRO A 133 50.19 -45.82 18.43
N ALA A 134 50.47 -45.88 19.74
CA ALA A 134 49.94 -44.93 20.70
C ALA A 134 50.18 -43.47 20.26
N ASN A 135 49.15 -42.62 20.34
CA ASN A 135 49.18 -41.20 19.98
C ASN A 135 49.67 -40.86 18.55
N SER A 136 49.56 -41.81 17.61
CA SER A 136 49.90 -41.59 16.20
C SER A 136 48.67 -41.47 15.30
N MET A 137 48.87 -40.89 14.12
CA MET A 137 47.93 -40.93 13.00
C MET A 137 48.49 -41.89 11.96
N VAL A 138 47.67 -42.82 11.46
CA VAL A 138 48.01 -43.66 10.31
C VAL A 138 47.18 -43.19 9.13
N ASN A 139 47.85 -42.78 8.06
CA ASN A 139 47.20 -42.45 6.80
C ASN A 139 46.96 -43.73 6.00
N MET A 140 45.83 -43.75 5.28
CA MET A 140 45.45 -44.83 4.39
C MET A 140 45.17 -44.26 3.01
N VAL A 141 45.42 -45.08 1.99
CA VAL A 141 45.09 -44.74 0.61
C VAL A 141 44.05 -45.70 0.10
N PHE A 142 42.96 -45.16 -0.45
CA PHE A 142 41.93 -45.93 -1.13
C PHE A 142 42.01 -45.70 -2.64
N LYS A 143 41.82 -46.77 -3.40
CA LYS A 143 41.58 -46.78 -4.84
C LYS A 143 40.20 -47.38 -5.09
N ILE A 144 39.33 -46.63 -5.74
CA ILE A 144 37.93 -47.02 -5.98
C ILE A 144 37.65 -46.92 -7.47
N VAL A 145 37.05 -47.96 -8.04
CA VAL A 145 36.64 -48.03 -9.43
C VAL A 145 35.13 -48.33 -9.46
N ILE A 146 34.40 -47.51 -10.23
CA ILE A 146 32.96 -47.66 -10.44
C ILE A 146 32.74 -48.09 -11.89
N THR A 147 32.10 -49.23 -12.11
CA THR A 147 31.84 -49.84 -13.42
C THR A 147 30.37 -49.85 -13.81
N GLU A 148 29.47 -49.40 -12.93
CA GLU A 148 28.05 -49.18 -13.23
C GLU A 148 27.65 -47.74 -12.87
N THR A 149 26.77 -47.14 -13.67
CA THR A 149 26.30 -45.77 -13.44
C THR A 149 25.47 -45.70 -12.16
N GLY A 150 25.87 -44.82 -11.24
CA GLY A 150 25.15 -44.63 -9.97
C GLY A 150 25.93 -43.76 -8.99
N ALA A 151 25.29 -43.35 -7.90
CA ALA A 151 25.94 -42.71 -6.76
C ALA A 151 26.15 -43.72 -5.64
N TYR A 152 27.40 -43.87 -5.19
CA TYR A 152 27.81 -44.87 -4.22
C TYR A 152 28.34 -44.19 -2.97
N ASN A 153 27.62 -44.32 -1.84
CA ASN A 153 28.10 -43.77 -0.56
C ASN A 153 28.94 -44.83 0.16
N PHE A 154 30.21 -44.53 0.34
CA PHE A 154 31.18 -45.32 1.09
C PHE A 154 31.17 -44.84 2.54
N ASN A 155 31.00 -45.76 3.48
CA ASN A 155 31.05 -45.49 4.91
C ASN A 155 32.10 -46.38 5.56
N LEU A 156 33.10 -45.76 6.16
CA LEU A 156 34.14 -46.41 6.93
C LEU A 156 33.67 -46.66 8.35
N THR A 157 33.89 -47.88 8.83
CA THR A 157 33.71 -48.23 10.24
C THR A 157 34.98 -48.88 10.75
N THR A 158 35.34 -48.54 11.98
CA THR A 158 36.56 -49.00 12.63
C THR A 158 36.26 -49.55 14.03
N THR A 159 37.23 -50.23 14.65
CA THR A 159 37.11 -50.76 16.03
C THR A 159 36.64 -49.66 17.01
N PRO A 160 35.68 -49.94 17.92
CA PRO A 160 35.17 -48.95 18.87
C PRO A 160 36.28 -48.22 19.64
N GLY A 161 36.20 -46.88 19.67
CA GLY A 161 37.17 -46.02 20.35
C GLY A 161 38.26 -45.42 19.46
N VAL A 162 38.38 -45.85 18.19
CA VAL A 162 39.27 -45.23 17.18
C VAL A 162 38.45 -44.27 16.32
N THR A 163 38.98 -43.07 16.05
CA THR A 163 38.34 -42.08 15.16
C THR A 163 38.90 -42.21 13.75
N ILE A 164 38.02 -42.23 12.75
CA ILE A 164 38.37 -42.27 11.31
C ILE A 164 37.78 -41.04 10.62
N SER A 165 38.58 -40.36 9.79
CA SER A 165 38.18 -39.14 9.10
C SER A 165 38.79 -39.07 7.69
N PRO A 166 37.98 -38.83 6.64
CA PRO A 166 36.52 -38.79 6.67
C PRO A 166 35.93 -40.18 6.96
N SER A 167 34.84 -40.26 7.72
CA SER A 167 34.15 -41.54 8.00
C SER A 167 33.18 -41.97 6.90
N SER A 168 32.91 -41.09 5.93
CA SER A 168 32.06 -41.39 4.77
C SER A 168 32.35 -40.44 3.61
N TRP A 169 32.16 -40.91 2.37
CA TRP A 169 32.23 -40.11 1.14
C TRP A 169 31.36 -40.73 0.04
N THR A 170 31.09 -39.98 -1.04
CA THR A 170 30.29 -40.45 -2.19
C THR A 170 31.18 -40.52 -3.44
N VAL A 171 31.05 -41.60 -4.22
CA VAL A 171 31.71 -41.78 -5.53
C VAL A 171 30.64 -42.11 -6.58
N GLY A 172 30.65 -41.43 -7.73
CA GLY A 172 29.60 -41.56 -8.76
C GLY A 172 28.36 -40.68 -8.52
N GLY A 173 27.55 -40.49 -9.56
CA GLY A 173 26.39 -39.57 -9.64
C GLY A 173 25.97 -39.32 -11.09
N ALA A 174 24.96 -38.47 -11.35
CA ALA A 174 24.65 -38.02 -12.73
C ALA A 174 25.95 -37.54 -13.39
N ALA A 175 26.24 -37.99 -14.63
CA ALA A 175 27.56 -37.81 -15.21
C ALA A 175 27.92 -36.32 -15.25
N THR A 176 29.16 -36.00 -14.86
CA THR A 176 29.70 -34.66 -15.09
C THR A 176 30.41 -34.70 -16.42
N ILE A 177 29.89 -33.96 -17.40
CA ILE A 177 30.50 -33.81 -18.72
C ILE A 177 31.51 -32.66 -18.64
N LEU A 178 32.76 -32.93 -18.98
CA LEU A 178 33.86 -31.97 -18.91
C LEU A 178 34.10 -31.34 -20.28
N VAL A 179 33.95 -30.02 -20.40
CA VAL A 179 34.26 -29.29 -21.64
C VAL A 179 35.58 -28.56 -21.45
N PRO A 180 36.60 -28.74 -22.31
CA PRO A 180 36.53 -29.36 -23.65
C PRO A 180 36.97 -30.85 -23.73
N TYR A 181 37.09 -31.56 -22.60
CA TYR A 181 37.75 -32.88 -22.56
C TYR A 181 36.88 -34.03 -23.10
N ASP A 182 35.63 -34.13 -22.65
CA ASP A 182 34.66 -35.12 -23.12
C ASP A 182 34.04 -34.71 -24.48
N TYR A 183 33.81 -33.40 -24.65
CA TYR A 183 33.36 -32.80 -25.91
C TYR A 183 34.09 -31.47 -26.12
N PRO A 184 34.55 -31.17 -27.35
CA PRO A 184 35.32 -29.97 -27.67
C PRO A 184 34.55 -28.67 -27.44
N THR A 185 33.21 -28.71 -27.49
CA THR A 185 32.33 -27.55 -27.45
C THR A 185 31.21 -27.74 -26.43
N ILE A 186 30.66 -26.62 -25.94
CA ILE A 186 29.52 -26.64 -25.02
C ILE A 186 28.28 -27.20 -25.75
N TYR A 187 28.11 -26.86 -27.03
CA TYR A 187 27.05 -27.37 -27.89
C TYR A 187 27.02 -28.88 -27.99
N GLU A 188 28.16 -29.52 -28.24
CA GLU A 188 28.23 -30.98 -28.31
C GLU A 188 27.96 -31.62 -26.95
N ALA A 189 28.46 -31.02 -25.87
CA ALA A 189 28.17 -31.49 -24.52
C ALA A 189 26.66 -31.41 -24.19
N ILE A 190 25.98 -30.33 -24.56
CA ILE A 190 24.53 -30.19 -24.36
C ILE A 190 23.78 -31.27 -25.14
N ASN A 191 24.12 -31.50 -26.41
CA ASN A 191 23.40 -32.46 -27.24
C ASN A 191 23.59 -33.93 -26.81
N ASN A 192 24.61 -34.23 -26.00
CA ASN A 192 24.88 -35.56 -25.47
C ASN A 192 24.51 -35.72 -23.99
N ALA A 193 24.10 -34.64 -23.32
CA ALA A 193 23.73 -34.68 -21.91
C ALA A 193 22.37 -35.33 -21.66
N SER A 194 22.20 -35.85 -20.45
CA SER A 194 20.95 -36.36 -19.88
C SER A 194 20.40 -35.44 -18.78
N ALA A 195 19.12 -35.60 -18.47
CA ALA A 195 18.46 -34.78 -17.46
C ALA A 195 19.12 -34.93 -16.07
N GLY A 196 19.39 -33.81 -15.40
CA GLY A 196 20.02 -33.78 -14.07
C GLY A 196 21.55 -33.80 -14.08
N GLU A 197 22.19 -33.91 -15.24
CA GLU A 197 23.65 -33.90 -15.36
C GLU A 197 24.26 -32.51 -15.16
N THR A 198 25.58 -32.49 -14.98
CA THR A 198 26.36 -31.26 -14.90
C THR A 198 27.36 -31.18 -16.05
N ILE A 199 27.30 -30.13 -16.85
CA ILE A 199 28.36 -29.76 -17.79
C ILE A 199 29.30 -28.80 -17.07
N LEU A 200 30.51 -29.26 -16.79
CA LEU A 200 31.56 -28.48 -16.14
C LEU A 200 32.53 -27.96 -17.21
N VAL A 201 32.51 -26.65 -17.44
CA VAL A 201 33.28 -25.98 -18.50
C VAL A 201 34.56 -25.40 -17.93
N TYR A 202 35.70 -25.83 -18.45
CA TYR A 202 37.03 -25.38 -18.03
C TYR A 202 37.38 -24.01 -18.64
N PRO A 203 38.39 -23.30 -18.08
CA PRO A 203 38.90 -22.06 -18.63
C PRO A 203 39.18 -22.13 -20.14
N GLY A 204 38.71 -21.12 -20.85
CA GLY A 204 38.81 -21.07 -22.30
C GLY A 204 37.94 -19.98 -22.91
N THR A 205 38.12 -19.79 -24.22
CA THR A 205 37.23 -18.97 -25.04
C THR A 205 36.52 -19.89 -26.01
N TYR A 206 35.19 -19.95 -25.89
CA TYR A 206 34.25 -20.74 -26.67
C TYR A 206 33.55 -19.82 -27.66
N ASN A 207 33.78 -20.04 -28.95
CA ASN A 207 33.32 -19.18 -30.02
C ASN A 207 33.18 -19.96 -31.34
N SER A 208 32.50 -19.37 -32.33
CA SER A 208 32.24 -20.04 -33.59
C SER A 208 33.51 -20.32 -34.40
N SER A 209 34.54 -19.49 -34.28
CA SER A 209 35.85 -19.77 -34.90
C SER A 209 36.55 -21.02 -34.34
N LYS A 210 36.15 -21.51 -33.15
CA LYS A 210 36.62 -22.76 -32.54
C LYS A 210 35.58 -23.89 -32.56
N GLY A 211 34.51 -23.74 -33.33
CA GLY A 211 33.50 -24.78 -33.55
C GLY A 211 32.26 -24.71 -32.65
N GLU A 212 32.15 -23.72 -31.75
CA GLU A 212 30.96 -23.53 -30.92
C GLU A 212 29.75 -23.08 -31.78
N VAL A 213 28.54 -23.55 -31.44
CA VAL A 213 27.33 -23.30 -32.24
C VAL A 213 26.27 -22.58 -31.41
N PHE A 214 26.02 -21.31 -31.75
CA PHE A 214 25.00 -20.50 -31.10
C PHE A 214 23.68 -20.48 -31.90
N PRO A 215 22.51 -20.39 -31.23
CA PRO A 215 22.33 -20.41 -29.78
C PRO A 215 22.51 -21.81 -29.17
N GLU A 216 23.11 -21.87 -27.98
CA GLU A 216 23.18 -23.08 -27.16
C GLU A 216 21.78 -23.43 -26.63
N THR A 217 21.07 -24.28 -27.37
CA THR A 217 19.66 -24.58 -27.09
C THR A 217 19.53 -25.74 -26.12
N ILE A 218 19.00 -25.47 -24.93
CA ILE A 218 18.92 -26.43 -23.83
C ILE A 218 17.49 -26.96 -23.72
N ASN A 219 17.28 -28.17 -24.27
CA ASN A 219 16.02 -28.91 -24.22
C ASN A 219 15.99 -30.00 -23.13
N ILE A 220 17.03 -30.07 -22.30
CA ILE A 220 17.21 -31.11 -21.28
C ILE A 220 16.91 -30.54 -19.89
N ALA A 221 15.98 -31.17 -19.19
CA ALA A 221 15.54 -30.69 -17.87
C ALA A 221 16.61 -30.90 -16.80
N ASN A 222 16.65 -30.00 -15.82
CA ASN A 222 17.54 -30.04 -14.66
C ASN A 222 19.04 -30.06 -15.01
N LEU A 223 19.43 -29.62 -16.21
CA LEU A 223 20.83 -29.57 -16.62
C LEU A 223 21.54 -28.40 -15.91
N THR A 224 22.70 -28.67 -15.32
CA THR A 224 23.56 -27.62 -14.75
C THR A 224 24.74 -27.40 -15.69
N ILE A 225 24.89 -26.19 -16.22
CA ILE A 225 26.05 -25.80 -17.04
C ILE A 225 26.80 -24.75 -16.24
N LYS A 226 28.03 -25.06 -15.83
CA LYS A 226 28.80 -24.19 -14.95
C LYS A 226 30.25 -24.10 -15.34
N SER A 227 30.81 -22.90 -15.22
CA SER A 227 32.25 -22.69 -15.29
C SER A 227 32.94 -23.35 -14.10
N LYS A 228 34.10 -23.94 -14.35
CA LYS A 228 34.94 -24.54 -13.31
C LYS A 228 35.65 -23.49 -12.46
N ASP A 229 36.20 -22.46 -13.10
CA ASP A 229 37.07 -21.46 -12.45
C ASP A 229 36.50 -20.02 -12.56
N GLY A 230 35.20 -19.90 -12.84
CA GLY A 230 34.45 -18.63 -12.82
C GLY A 230 34.49 -17.81 -14.10
N ALA A 231 33.79 -16.68 -14.07
CA ALA A 231 33.50 -15.88 -15.27
C ALA A 231 34.75 -15.21 -15.86
N SER A 232 35.75 -14.88 -15.05
CA SER A 232 36.98 -14.23 -15.52
C SER A 232 37.83 -15.09 -16.45
N LEU A 233 37.65 -16.41 -16.43
CA LEU A 233 38.49 -17.37 -17.17
C LEU A 233 37.72 -18.17 -18.22
N THR A 234 36.39 -18.26 -18.12
CA THR A 234 35.54 -19.04 -19.02
C THR A 234 34.64 -18.11 -19.81
N ILE A 235 34.97 -17.93 -21.09
CA ILE A 235 34.42 -16.88 -21.95
C ILE A 235 33.64 -17.52 -23.09
N ILE A 236 32.40 -17.11 -23.28
CA ILE A 236 31.54 -17.41 -24.42
C ILE A 236 31.49 -16.14 -25.27
N ASP A 237 32.06 -16.19 -26.47
CA ASP A 237 32.29 -15.02 -27.32
C ASP A 237 31.56 -15.16 -28.67
N GLY A 238 30.63 -14.25 -28.93
CA GLY A 238 29.91 -14.16 -30.19
C GLY A 238 30.71 -13.53 -31.34
N GLU A 239 31.95 -13.09 -31.09
CA GLU A 239 32.90 -12.53 -32.06
C GLU A 239 32.38 -11.33 -32.87
N ASN A 240 31.32 -10.66 -32.38
CA ASN A 240 30.56 -9.65 -33.12
C ASN A 240 29.94 -10.18 -34.43
N SER A 241 29.75 -11.49 -34.54
CA SER A 241 29.20 -12.15 -35.73
C SER A 241 27.99 -13.03 -35.41
N SER A 242 27.85 -13.50 -34.17
CA SER A 242 26.76 -14.37 -33.74
C SER A 242 25.48 -13.57 -33.48
N TRP A 243 24.40 -13.99 -34.11
CA TRP A 243 23.06 -13.42 -33.96
C TRP A 243 22.20 -14.30 -33.08
N GLY A 244 21.46 -13.68 -32.15
CA GLY A 244 20.64 -14.41 -31.16
C GLY A 244 21.36 -14.68 -29.85
N PRO A 245 20.71 -15.38 -28.91
CA PRO A 245 21.26 -15.59 -27.57
C PRO A 245 22.46 -16.54 -27.59
N ALA A 246 23.37 -16.35 -26.64
CA ALA A 246 24.37 -17.36 -26.29
C ALA A 246 23.69 -18.65 -25.79
N PHE A 247 22.74 -18.53 -24.86
CA PHE A 247 21.96 -19.65 -24.32
C PHE A 247 20.47 -19.47 -24.54
N HIS A 248 19.80 -20.49 -25.09
CA HIS A 248 18.34 -20.58 -25.16
C HIS A 248 17.84 -21.72 -24.28
N ILE A 249 17.35 -21.38 -23.08
CA ILE A 249 16.86 -22.33 -22.09
C ILE A 249 15.37 -22.60 -22.34
N ARG A 250 15.06 -23.78 -22.88
CA ARG A 250 13.66 -24.22 -23.11
C ARG A 250 13.19 -25.21 -22.05
N ALA A 251 14.10 -25.97 -21.45
CA ALA A 251 13.77 -26.97 -20.45
C ALA A 251 13.75 -26.42 -19.03
N ASN A 252 12.94 -27.04 -18.17
CA ASN A 252 12.79 -26.63 -16.79
C ASN A 252 14.01 -27.03 -15.93
N GLY A 253 14.30 -26.26 -14.89
CA GLY A 253 15.29 -26.59 -13.86
C GLY A 253 16.74 -26.37 -14.28
N VAL A 254 16.97 -25.68 -15.41
CA VAL A 254 18.31 -25.46 -15.97
C VAL A 254 19.07 -24.42 -15.15
N LYS A 255 20.38 -24.62 -14.98
CA LYS A 255 21.27 -23.66 -14.32
C LYS A 255 22.40 -23.24 -15.24
N ILE A 256 22.67 -21.95 -15.32
CA ILE A 256 23.82 -21.36 -16.04
C ILE A 256 24.64 -20.55 -15.06
N GLU A 257 25.88 -20.99 -14.79
CA GLU A 257 26.69 -20.45 -13.69
C GLU A 257 28.11 -20.04 -14.12
N GLY A 258 28.51 -18.80 -13.85
CA GLY A 258 29.93 -18.44 -13.84
C GLY A 258 30.60 -18.16 -15.18
N PHE A 259 29.89 -17.66 -16.21
CA PHE A 259 30.46 -17.38 -17.54
C PHE A 259 30.62 -15.88 -17.83
N THR A 260 31.66 -15.49 -18.57
CA THR A 260 31.62 -14.23 -19.32
C THR A 260 30.95 -14.47 -20.67
N ILE A 261 29.87 -13.77 -20.98
CA ILE A 261 29.14 -13.86 -22.27
C ILE A 261 29.21 -12.50 -22.95
N LYS A 262 29.81 -12.43 -24.15
CA LYS A 262 30.03 -11.13 -24.80
C LYS A 262 30.02 -11.16 -26.32
N ASN A 263 29.90 -9.96 -26.90
CA ASN A 263 30.01 -9.70 -28.34
C ASN A 263 28.94 -10.39 -29.20
N PHE A 264 27.74 -10.59 -28.65
CA PHE A 264 26.59 -11.11 -29.38
C PHE A 264 25.78 -9.97 -30.01
N LYS A 265 25.08 -10.27 -31.10
CA LYS A 265 24.23 -9.33 -31.84
C LYS A 265 22.77 -9.73 -31.77
N ALA A 266 21.92 -8.72 -31.80
CA ALA A 266 20.47 -8.84 -31.83
C ALA A 266 19.90 -7.90 -32.91
N ASP A 267 18.80 -8.33 -33.53
CA ASP A 267 18.03 -7.58 -34.52
C ASP A 267 16.53 -7.75 -34.31
N SER A 268 15.71 -7.28 -35.24
CA SER A 268 14.24 -7.44 -35.17
C SER A 268 13.75 -8.89 -35.29
N SER A 269 14.59 -9.83 -35.73
CA SER A 269 14.27 -11.26 -35.75
C SER A 269 14.80 -12.01 -34.52
N HIS A 270 15.73 -11.40 -33.79
CA HIS A 270 16.35 -11.91 -32.59
C HIS A 270 16.46 -10.78 -31.56
N ASP A 271 15.41 -10.57 -30.75
CA ASP A 271 15.38 -9.52 -29.71
C ASP A 271 16.59 -9.58 -28.74
N ILE A 272 17.22 -10.75 -28.59
CA ILE A 272 18.16 -11.06 -27.51
C ILE A 272 19.53 -11.48 -28.02
N GLY A 273 20.59 -11.04 -27.34
CA GLY A 273 21.97 -11.47 -27.58
C GLY A 273 22.61 -12.25 -26.41
N GLY A 274 22.11 -12.13 -25.18
CA GLY A 274 22.65 -12.87 -24.03
C GLY A 274 21.94 -14.20 -23.74
N ILE A 275 21.07 -14.26 -22.74
CA ILE A 275 20.44 -15.50 -22.25
C ILE A 275 18.91 -15.42 -22.31
N LEU A 276 18.28 -16.32 -23.09
CA LEU A 276 16.83 -16.42 -23.21
C LEU A 276 16.31 -17.57 -22.33
N VAL A 277 15.40 -17.24 -21.40
CA VAL A 277 14.84 -18.19 -20.43
C VAL A 277 13.34 -18.40 -20.67
N GLU A 278 12.99 -19.56 -21.21
CA GLU A 278 11.61 -20.04 -21.39
C GLU A 278 11.31 -21.29 -20.56
N GLY A 279 12.35 -21.92 -19.99
CA GLY A 279 12.26 -23.01 -19.03
C GLY A 279 12.01 -22.53 -17.59
N ASN A 280 11.03 -23.13 -16.92
CA ASN A 280 10.65 -22.78 -15.54
C ASN A 280 11.66 -23.30 -14.51
N ASN A 281 11.69 -22.71 -13.32
CA ASN A 281 12.59 -23.13 -12.21
C ASN A 281 14.08 -23.00 -12.57
N SER A 282 14.42 -22.14 -13.53
CA SER A 282 15.79 -21.93 -13.99
C SER A 282 16.55 -20.96 -13.09
N ILE A 283 17.87 -21.13 -12.99
CA ILE A 283 18.75 -20.27 -12.19
C ILE A 283 19.89 -19.78 -13.08
N ILE A 284 20.03 -18.46 -13.18
CA ILE A 284 21.14 -17.81 -13.88
C ILE A 284 21.97 -17.10 -12.83
N SER A 285 23.20 -17.56 -12.58
CA SER A 285 24.01 -16.97 -11.53
C SER A 285 25.47 -16.70 -11.89
N ASP A 286 26.02 -15.65 -11.28
CA ASP A 286 27.45 -15.36 -11.29
C ASP A 286 28.04 -15.16 -12.70
N ASN A 287 27.21 -14.78 -13.68
CA ASN A 287 27.64 -14.52 -15.05
C ASN A 287 27.96 -13.04 -15.26
N VAL A 288 28.85 -12.75 -16.20
CA VAL A 288 29.18 -11.40 -16.68
C VAL A 288 28.73 -11.29 -18.13
N LEU A 289 27.67 -10.55 -18.40
CA LEU A 289 27.15 -10.29 -19.73
C LEU A 289 27.54 -8.88 -20.16
N GLY A 290 28.18 -8.72 -21.32
CA GLY A 290 28.36 -7.39 -21.87
C GLY A 290 28.78 -7.31 -23.32
N ASN A 291 28.82 -6.09 -23.86
CA ASN A 291 28.94 -5.86 -25.31
C ASN A 291 27.87 -6.61 -26.11
N ILE A 292 26.61 -6.48 -25.69
CA ILE A 292 25.48 -7.05 -26.42
C ILE A 292 24.94 -5.99 -27.36
N PHE A 293 25.13 -6.18 -28.67
CA PHE A 293 24.84 -5.15 -29.66
C PHE A 293 23.44 -5.28 -30.24
N ASN A 294 22.85 -4.13 -30.59
CA ASN A 294 21.64 -4.06 -31.40
C ASN A 294 21.96 -3.53 -32.80
N SER A 295 21.26 -4.02 -33.83
CA SER A 295 21.35 -3.52 -35.20
C SER A 295 20.12 -2.73 -35.66
N THR A 296 19.05 -2.74 -34.85
CA THR A 296 17.77 -2.07 -35.13
C THR A 296 17.35 -1.17 -33.96
N THR A 297 16.40 -0.27 -34.22
CA THR A 297 15.80 0.59 -33.20
C THR A 297 14.65 -0.14 -32.50
N GLU A 298 14.87 -0.56 -31.24
CA GLU A 298 13.90 -1.12 -30.26
C GLU A 298 13.15 -2.43 -30.63
N PRO A 299 12.93 -3.38 -29.69
CA PRO A 299 13.72 -3.72 -28.50
C PRO A 299 14.70 -4.86 -28.81
N ALA A 300 15.57 -4.68 -29.81
CA ALA A 300 16.69 -5.61 -30.06
C ALA A 300 17.88 -5.26 -29.15
N GLY A 301 18.59 -6.28 -28.64
CA GLY A 301 19.80 -6.12 -27.85
C GLY A 301 19.55 -6.31 -26.37
N ILE A 302 18.96 -7.45 -26.00
CA ILE A 302 18.66 -7.80 -24.61
C ILE A 302 19.77 -8.67 -24.01
N GLY A 303 20.14 -8.39 -22.77
CA GLY A 303 21.08 -9.20 -21.98
C GLY A 303 20.44 -10.50 -21.51
N ILE A 304 19.47 -10.42 -20.60
CA ILE A 304 18.73 -11.60 -20.09
C ILE A 304 17.23 -11.36 -20.32
N ASP A 305 16.56 -12.28 -21.02
CA ASP A 305 15.11 -12.22 -21.25
C ASP A 305 14.41 -13.41 -20.59
N ILE A 306 13.36 -13.14 -19.81
CA ILE A 306 12.67 -14.13 -19.00
C ILE A 306 11.21 -14.18 -19.41
N HIS A 307 10.81 -15.35 -19.89
CA HIS A 307 9.44 -15.72 -20.23
C HIS A 307 9.12 -17.10 -19.63
N ALA A 308 9.24 -17.21 -18.31
CA ALA A 308 9.07 -18.45 -17.54
C ALA A 308 8.75 -18.16 -16.07
N ARG A 309 8.27 -19.16 -15.31
CA ARG A 309 7.96 -19.02 -13.87
C ARG A 309 9.08 -19.56 -12.97
N ASN A 310 9.13 -19.07 -11.73
CA ASN A 310 10.07 -19.52 -10.68
C ASN A 310 11.55 -19.35 -11.09
N VAL A 311 11.88 -18.30 -11.82
CA VAL A 311 13.27 -18.05 -12.28
C VAL A 311 14.02 -17.18 -11.28
N LYS A 312 15.30 -17.50 -11.06
CA LYS A 312 16.20 -16.67 -10.26
C LYS A 312 17.38 -16.16 -11.08
N ILE A 313 17.64 -14.86 -10.99
CA ILE A 313 18.79 -14.17 -11.57
C ILE A 313 19.62 -13.62 -10.42
N ILE A 314 20.78 -14.23 -10.15
CA ILE A 314 21.52 -14.05 -8.89
C ILE A 314 22.98 -13.67 -9.18
N GLY A 315 23.49 -12.56 -8.63
CA GLY A 315 24.94 -12.31 -8.66
C GLY A 315 25.53 -12.02 -10.05
N ASN A 316 24.69 -11.71 -11.05
CA ASN A 316 25.16 -11.44 -12.40
C ASN A 316 25.58 -9.97 -12.56
N ILE A 317 26.53 -9.73 -13.45
CA ILE A 317 26.92 -8.40 -13.90
C ILE A 317 26.45 -8.25 -15.35
N VAL A 318 25.54 -7.32 -15.64
CA VAL A 318 24.98 -7.09 -16.98
C VAL A 318 25.29 -5.67 -17.39
N HIS A 319 26.11 -5.48 -18.43
CA HIS A 319 26.62 -4.16 -18.77
C HIS A 319 26.82 -3.93 -20.26
N ASP A 320 26.85 -2.67 -20.71
CA ASP A 320 27.10 -2.32 -22.12
C ASP A 320 26.16 -3.09 -23.08
N VAL A 321 24.85 -2.94 -22.82
CA VAL A 321 23.77 -3.65 -23.51
C VAL A 321 23.00 -2.69 -24.42
N GLY A 322 22.79 -3.12 -25.67
CA GLY A 322 22.24 -2.32 -26.77
C GLY A 322 20.80 -1.83 -26.58
N SER A 323 20.01 -2.48 -25.72
CA SER A 323 18.67 -2.03 -25.32
C SER A 323 18.38 -2.31 -23.85
N ILE A 324 18.05 -3.55 -23.47
CA ILE A 324 17.56 -3.88 -22.11
C ILE A 324 18.52 -4.84 -21.41
N GLY A 325 18.94 -4.52 -20.18
CA GLY A 325 19.79 -5.41 -19.38
C GLY A 325 19.10 -6.72 -19.03
N ILE A 326 18.05 -6.65 -18.21
CA ILE A 326 17.22 -7.78 -17.79
C ILE A 326 15.75 -7.47 -18.09
N ARG A 327 15.07 -8.33 -18.85
CA ARG A 327 13.64 -8.23 -19.18
C ARG A 327 12.87 -9.38 -18.57
N VAL A 328 11.77 -9.08 -17.89
CA VAL A 328 10.74 -10.06 -17.49
C VAL A 328 9.46 -9.73 -18.25
N ARG A 329 8.95 -10.68 -19.03
CA ARG A 329 7.75 -10.49 -19.85
C ARG A 329 6.83 -11.69 -19.83
N ASP A 330 5.53 -11.46 -19.93
CA ASP A 330 4.55 -12.50 -20.28
C ASP A 330 4.02 -12.23 -21.71
N HIS A 331 2.80 -12.65 -22.05
CA HIS A 331 2.20 -12.45 -23.38
C HIS A 331 1.64 -11.05 -23.62
N TRP A 332 1.72 -10.58 -24.86
CA TRP A 332 1.00 -9.40 -25.34
C TRP A 332 -0.50 -9.74 -25.52
N LYS A 333 -1.40 -8.82 -25.16
CA LYS A 333 -2.83 -9.12 -24.98
C LYS A 333 -3.58 -9.53 -26.26
N GLU A 334 -3.04 -9.26 -27.45
CA GLU A 334 -3.77 -9.44 -28.72
C GLU A 334 -4.03 -10.92 -29.06
N GLU A 335 -3.25 -11.87 -28.51
CA GLU A 335 -3.37 -13.30 -28.85
C GLU A 335 -3.93 -14.18 -27.70
N PHE A 336 -4.30 -13.61 -26.55
CA PHE A 336 -4.70 -14.41 -25.37
C PHE A 336 -5.84 -13.78 -24.55
N GLN A 337 -6.98 -14.46 -24.47
CA GLN A 337 -8.14 -14.08 -23.64
C GLN A 337 -8.18 -14.84 -22.30
N GLY A 338 -7.17 -14.64 -21.44
CA GLY A 338 -7.13 -15.19 -20.08
C GLY A 338 -6.05 -14.52 -19.20
N PRO A 339 -6.10 -14.63 -17.85
CA PRO A 339 -5.05 -14.09 -16.99
C PRO A 339 -3.74 -14.86 -17.23
N SER A 340 -2.69 -14.16 -17.67
CA SER A 340 -1.39 -14.78 -17.97
C SER A 340 -0.70 -15.34 -16.73
N THR A 341 0.01 -16.47 -16.89
CA THR A 341 0.61 -17.26 -15.79
C THR A 341 2.03 -17.75 -16.09
N ILE A 342 2.71 -17.18 -17.08
CA ILE A 342 4.04 -17.65 -17.49
C ILE A 342 5.10 -16.97 -16.64
N SER A 343 5.19 -15.64 -16.65
CA SER A 343 6.20 -14.92 -15.85
C SER A 343 5.64 -14.57 -14.49
N ASN A 344 5.83 -15.51 -13.55
CA ASN A 344 5.43 -15.39 -12.16
C ASN A 344 6.51 -15.92 -11.22
N ASN A 345 6.65 -15.30 -10.05
CA ASN A 345 7.63 -15.66 -9.01
C ASN A 345 9.08 -15.58 -9.54
N ILE A 346 9.47 -14.38 -9.98
CA ILE A 346 10.81 -14.10 -10.51
C ILE A 346 11.60 -13.34 -9.46
N VAL A 347 12.84 -13.77 -9.20
CA VAL A 347 13.74 -13.09 -8.27
C VAL A 347 14.97 -12.59 -9.03
N ILE A 348 15.20 -11.29 -8.96
CA ILE A 348 16.39 -10.61 -9.47
C ILE A 348 17.12 -10.10 -8.24
N GLU A 349 18.18 -10.81 -7.81
CA GLU A 349 18.88 -10.51 -6.57
C GLU A 349 20.40 -10.40 -6.70
N ASN A 350 21.01 -9.46 -5.98
CA ASN A 350 22.47 -9.29 -5.91
C ASN A 350 23.15 -9.07 -7.28
N ASN A 351 22.44 -8.53 -8.28
CA ASN A 351 23.00 -8.24 -9.60
C ASN A 351 23.51 -6.80 -9.69
N THR A 352 24.50 -6.58 -10.56
CA THR A 352 24.93 -5.23 -10.98
C THR A 352 24.52 -5.03 -12.44
N VAL A 353 23.64 -4.07 -12.72
CA VAL A 353 23.12 -3.81 -14.08
C VAL A 353 23.32 -2.36 -14.46
N TYR A 354 24.07 -2.09 -15.53
CA TYR A 354 24.46 -0.72 -15.85
C TYR A 354 24.83 -0.47 -17.31
N ARG A 355 24.93 0.79 -17.74
CA ARG A 355 25.24 1.18 -19.13
C ARG A 355 24.39 0.43 -20.16
N THR A 356 23.09 0.38 -19.91
CA THR A 356 22.14 -0.09 -20.91
C THR A 356 21.66 1.10 -21.72
N ASN A 357 21.43 0.94 -23.02
CA ASN A 357 20.91 2.05 -23.79
C ASN A 357 19.50 2.41 -23.28
N ASN A 358 18.56 1.48 -23.28
CA ASN A 358 17.18 1.79 -22.90
C ASN A 358 16.92 1.61 -21.40
N THR A 359 16.86 0.36 -20.93
CA THR A 359 16.42 0.04 -19.57
C THR A 359 17.30 -1.00 -18.90
N CYS A 360 17.72 -0.78 -17.65
CA CYS A 360 18.50 -1.80 -16.94
C CYS A 360 17.62 -3.01 -16.58
N VAL A 361 16.49 -2.78 -15.91
CA VAL A 361 15.52 -3.84 -15.58
C VAL A 361 14.12 -3.46 -16.04
N LEU A 362 13.55 -4.24 -16.97
CA LEU A 362 12.21 -4.06 -17.52
C LEU A 362 11.28 -5.18 -17.05
N VAL A 363 10.12 -4.83 -16.49
CA VAL A 363 9.03 -5.77 -16.23
C VAL A 363 7.80 -5.35 -17.03
N THR A 364 7.31 -6.24 -17.90
CA THR A 364 6.31 -5.90 -18.91
C THR A 364 5.36 -7.06 -19.26
N GLY A 365 4.43 -6.79 -20.17
CA GLY A 365 3.51 -7.75 -20.77
C GLY A 365 2.74 -8.58 -19.76
N TYR A 366 2.05 -7.97 -18.79
CA TYR A 366 1.30 -8.68 -17.73
C TYR A 366 2.10 -9.58 -16.80
N ALA A 367 3.44 -9.50 -16.79
CA ALA A 367 4.27 -10.24 -15.82
C ALA A 367 3.85 -9.94 -14.38
N ARG A 368 3.92 -10.95 -13.50
CA ARG A 368 3.50 -10.82 -12.09
C ARG A 368 4.52 -11.39 -11.12
N GLY A 369 4.44 -10.99 -9.85
CA GLY A 369 5.19 -11.65 -8.78
C GLY A 369 6.70 -11.55 -8.97
N VAL A 370 7.20 -10.35 -9.28
CA VAL A 370 8.65 -10.11 -9.48
C VAL A 370 9.22 -9.42 -8.24
N ILE A 371 10.33 -9.93 -7.74
CA ILE A 371 11.10 -9.36 -6.64
C ILE A 371 12.45 -8.90 -7.21
N ILE A 372 12.75 -7.62 -7.05
CA ILE A 372 14.02 -6.99 -7.41
C ILE A 372 14.68 -6.58 -6.10
N GLU A 373 15.70 -7.31 -5.65
CA GLU A 373 16.32 -7.08 -4.34
C GLU A 373 17.84 -7.04 -4.27
N ASN A 374 18.40 -6.16 -3.44
CA ASN A 374 19.85 -6.07 -3.19
C ASN A 374 20.69 -5.89 -4.47
N ASN A 375 20.13 -5.29 -5.53
CA ASN A 375 20.84 -5.02 -6.77
C ASN A 375 21.47 -3.62 -6.77
N GLU A 376 22.50 -3.44 -7.58
CA GLU A 376 23.06 -2.15 -7.95
C GLU A 376 22.69 -1.86 -9.42
N ILE A 377 21.90 -0.81 -9.67
CA ILE A 377 21.29 -0.55 -10.98
C ILE A 377 21.49 0.92 -11.35
N TYR A 378 22.25 1.20 -12.41
CA TYR A 378 22.62 2.58 -12.72
C TYR A 378 22.97 2.86 -14.18
N GLU A 379 23.05 4.15 -14.56
CA GLU A 379 23.56 4.59 -15.87
C GLU A 379 22.83 4.02 -17.11
N SER A 380 21.49 4.00 -17.13
CA SER A 380 20.80 3.88 -18.43
C SER A 380 21.06 5.13 -19.29
N LEU A 381 21.25 4.99 -20.63
CA LEU A 381 21.83 6.05 -21.48
C LEU A 381 20.90 6.73 -22.51
N LYS A 382 20.16 6.01 -23.37
CA LYS A 382 19.40 6.53 -24.54
C LYS A 382 18.28 5.60 -25.07
N PRO A 383 17.19 6.11 -25.68
CA PRO A 383 16.83 7.53 -25.83
C PRO A 383 16.04 8.08 -24.64
N THR A 384 15.32 7.23 -23.91
CA THR A 384 14.60 7.57 -22.68
C THR A 384 15.07 6.63 -21.56
N PRO A 385 16.18 6.96 -20.88
CA PRO A 385 16.87 5.99 -20.06
C PRO A 385 16.20 5.76 -18.71
N TYR A 386 15.81 4.51 -18.46
CA TYR A 386 15.19 4.09 -17.21
C TYR A 386 16.04 3.02 -16.51
N ASN A 387 16.31 3.16 -15.21
CA ASN A 387 16.99 2.07 -14.50
C ASN A 387 16.03 0.90 -14.27
N ILE A 388 14.88 1.16 -13.66
CA ILE A 388 13.79 0.18 -13.55
C ILE A 388 12.54 0.72 -14.23
N PHE A 389 11.95 -0.08 -15.12
CA PHE A 389 10.70 0.27 -15.78
C PHE A 389 9.67 -0.85 -15.64
N ILE A 390 8.52 -0.54 -15.06
CA ILE A 390 7.39 -1.44 -14.86
C ILE A 390 6.21 -0.91 -15.66
N HIS A 391 5.74 -1.68 -16.65
CA HIS A 391 4.64 -1.23 -17.49
C HIS A 391 3.77 -2.37 -18.03
N TYR A 392 2.81 -2.02 -18.90
CA TYR A 392 1.98 -2.99 -19.63
C TYR A 392 1.21 -3.92 -18.69
N ASN A 393 0.55 -3.34 -17.68
CA ASN A 393 -0.25 -4.05 -16.69
C ASN A 393 0.50 -5.13 -15.88
N ALA A 394 1.83 -5.01 -15.78
CA ALA A 394 2.60 -5.80 -14.84
C ALA A 394 2.13 -5.55 -13.40
N SER A 395 2.13 -6.58 -12.55
CA SER A 395 1.59 -6.43 -11.19
C SER A 395 2.19 -7.33 -10.11
N ASN A 396 1.98 -6.97 -8.84
CA ASN A 396 2.58 -7.67 -7.69
C ASN A 396 4.12 -7.64 -7.75
N ILE A 397 4.68 -6.43 -7.77
CA ILE A 397 6.13 -6.21 -7.90
C ILE A 397 6.68 -5.69 -6.58
N VAL A 398 7.84 -6.18 -6.16
CA VAL A 398 8.55 -5.72 -4.96
C VAL A 398 9.95 -5.27 -5.36
N ILE A 399 10.26 -4.00 -5.16
CA ILE A 399 11.58 -3.41 -5.35
C ILE A 399 12.14 -3.10 -3.96
N LYS A 400 13.11 -3.86 -3.47
CA LYS A 400 13.62 -3.69 -2.11
C LYS A 400 15.13 -3.69 -1.95
N ASN A 401 15.66 -2.86 -1.06
CA ASN A 401 17.08 -2.86 -0.68
C ASN A 401 18.07 -2.70 -1.85
N ASN A 402 17.65 -2.08 -2.95
CA ASN A 402 18.53 -1.83 -4.10
C ASN A 402 19.22 -0.46 -3.97
N TYR A 403 20.35 -0.31 -4.66
CA TYR A 403 20.97 0.98 -4.92
C TYR A 403 20.75 1.36 -6.39
N ILE A 404 19.95 2.40 -6.64
CA ILE A 404 19.45 2.76 -7.97
C ILE A 404 19.80 4.22 -8.26
N TYR A 405 20.63 4.51 -9.26
CA TYR A 405 21.13 5.88 -9.45
C TYR A 405 21.58 6.25 -10.88
N ASP A 406 21.82 7.53 -11.13
CA ASP A 406 22.42 8.06 -12.37
C ASP A 406 21.62 7.77 -13.66
N ALA A 407 20.30 7.89 -13.62
CA ALA A 407 19.44 7.83 -14.82
C ALA A 407 18.43 8.99 -14.90
N TYR A 408 17.81 9.17 -16.07
CA TYR A 408 16.72 10.14 -16.24
C TYR A 408 15.50 9.74 -15.41
N GLY A 409 15.13 8.46 -15.45
CA GLY A 409 14.13 7.86 -14.57
C GLY A 409 14.75 6.70 -13.80
N ASN A 410 14.90 6.81 -12.48
CA ASN A 410 15.44 5.69 -11.71
C ASN A 410 14.41 4.56 -11.58
N ILE A 411 13.17 4.87 -11.20
CA ILE A 411 12.05 3.92 -11.21
C ILE A 411 10.86 4.55 -11.93
N VAL A 412 10.36 3.87 -12.95
CA VAL A 412 9.19 4.31 -13.73
C VAL A 412 8.08 3.27 -13.66
N LEU A 413 6.88 3.72 -13.32
CA LEU A 413 5.67 2.91 -13.15
C LEU A 413 4.58 3.44 -14.09
N ALA A 414 4.26 2.71 -15.17
CA ALA A 414 3.31 3.15 -16.20
C ALA A 414 2.22 2.10 -16.47
N GLY A 415 1.00 2.35 -15.99
CA GLY A 415 -0.13 1.42 -16.15
C GLY A 415 0.12 0.06 -15.49
N CYS A 416 0.63 0.04 -14.26
CA CYS A 416 0.94 -1.16 -13.49
C CYS A 416 0.10 -1.27 -12.20
N ASN A 417 0.16 -2.38 -11.48
CA ASN A 417 -0.66 -2.55 -10.28
C ASN A 417 0.05 -3.27 -9.14
N ASN A 418 -0.16 -2.84 -7.90
CA ASN A 418 0.37 -3.49 -6.70
C ASN A 418 1.90 -3.55 -6.71
N VAL A 419 2.54 -2.39 -6.56
CA VAL A 419 4.00 -2.23 -6.54
C VAL A 419 4.45 -1.72 -5.17
N THR A 420 5.37 -2.42 -4.54
CA THR A 420 6.00 -2.00 -3.27
C THR A 420 7.45 -1.61 -3.51
N ILE A 421 7.84 -0.40 -3.13
CA ILE A 421 9.20 0.13 -3.19
C ILE A 421 9.67 0.38 -1.76
N THR A 422 10.64 -0.39 -1.26
CA THR A 422 11.04 -0.30 0.15
C THR A 422 12.53 -0.55 0.46
N GLY A 423 13.11 0.23 1.37
CA GLY A 423 14.51 0.02 1.79
C GLY A 423 15.55 0.39 0.73
N ASN A 424 15.17 1.01 -0.39
CA ASN A 424 16.09 1.33 -1.47
C ASN A 424 16.81 2.67 -1.23
N VAL A 425 18.00 2.81 -1.80
CA VAL A 425 18.63 4.12 -2.03
C VAL A 425 18.43 4.47 -3.50
N ILE A 426 17.72 5.57 -3.78
CA ILE A 426 17.33 6.03 -5.10
C ILE A 426 17.87 7.45 -5.27
N ALA A 427 18.84 7.66 -6.17
CA ALA A 427 19.60 8.91 -6.16
C ALA A 427 20.05 9.44 -7.53
N ASN A 428 20.44 10.71 -7.55
CA ASN A 428 21.25 11.32 -8.61
C ASN A 428 20.61 11.23 -10.00
N THR A 429 19.39 11.74 -10.15
CA THR A 429 18.74 11.72 -11.47
C THR A 429 19.44 12.66 -12.43
N THR A 430 19.55 12.28 -13.70
CA THR A 430 20.05 13.16 -14.77
C THR A 430 18.90 13.83 -15.53
N SER A 431 19.15 14.97 -16.18
CA SER A 431 18.17 15.56 -17.09
C SER A 431 17.92 14.65 -18.30
N HIS A 432 16.77 14.82 -18.96
CA HIS A 432 16.43 14.03 -20.14
C HIS A 432 17.51 14.18 -21.25
N PRO A 433 18.01 13.09 -21.86
CA PRO A 433 19.14 13.17 -22.79
C PRO A 433 18.86 13.99 -24.07
N ILE A 434 17.60 14.06 -24.50
CA ILE A 434 17.19 14.78 -25.71
C ILE A 434 16.74 16.22 -25.37
N ASP A 435 16.20 16.44 -24.17
CA ASP A 435 15.69 17.74 -23.75
C ASP A 435 16.16 18.03 -22.31
N PRO A 436 17.34 18.65 -22.16
CA PRO A 436 17.94 18.91 -20.85
C PRO A 436 17.09 19.79 -19.92
N THR A 437 16.06 20.47 -20.42
CA THR A 437 15.14 21.26 -19.60
C THR A 437 14.20 20.37 -18.78
N VAL A 438 13.98 19.13 -19.22
CA VAL A 438 13.16 18.15 -18.53
C VAL A 438 14.00 17.48 -17.44
N LYS A 439 13.75 17.88 -16.20
CA LYS A 439 14.46 17.35 -15.02
C LYS A 439 14.22 15.84 -14.84
N GLY A 440 15.20 15.14 -14.27
CA GLY A 440 15.09 13.71 -13.95
C GLY A 440 14.14 13.40 -12.79
N LYS A 441 13.71 12.13 -12.68
CA LYS A 441 12.76 11.64 -11.67
C LYS A 441 13.33 10.40 -10.97
N ASN A 442 13.40 10.45 -9.64
CA ASN A 442 13.82 9.29 -8.86
C ASN A 442 12.72 8.22 -8.92
N ILE A 443 11.47 8.59 -8.63
CA ILE A 443 10.30 7.72 -8.86
C ILE A 443 9.28 8.47 -9.73
N TYR A 444 8.83 7.85 -10.81
CA TYR A 444 7.87 8.42 -11.74
C TYR A 444 6.65 7.51 -11.90
N ILE A 445 5.47 8.00 -11.49
CA ILE A 445 4.21 7.27 -11.50
C ILE A 445 3.28 7.90 -12.53
N LEU A 446 2.79 7.10 -13.47
CA LEU A 446 1.88 7.55 -14.52
C LEU A 446 0.94 6.46 -15.04
N ASN A 447 -0.04 6.88 -15.84
CA ASN A 447 -0.85 6.00 -16.68
C ASN A 447 -0.03 5.44 -17.87
N ASP A 448 -0.62 4.52 -18.63
CA ASP A 448 -0.06 3.94 -19.86
C ASP A 448 0.10 5.00 -20.97
N TYR A 449 1.15 5.82 -20.87
CA TYR A 449 1.39 6.97 -21.74
C TYR A 449 1.71 6.62 -23.21
N GLY A 450 2.09 5.37 -23.48
CA GLY A 450 2.38 4.88 -24.83
C GLY A 450 1.19 4.22 -25.51
N ASN A 451 0.03 4.12 -24.81
CA ASN A 451 -1.10 3.28 -25.21
C ASN A 451 -0.67 1.83 -25.49
N TRP A 452 0.31 1.31 -24.76
CA TRP A 452 0.91 0.01 -25.07
C TRP A 452 -0.11 -1.12 -24.92
N THR A 453 -1.00 -1.01 -23.95
CA THR A 453 -2.07 -1.99 -23.70
C THR A 453 -3.32 -1.79 -24.56
N GLY A 454 -3.34 -0.78 -25.44
CA GLY A 454 -4.55 -0.33 -26.12
C GLY A 454 -5.52 0.46 -25.22
N ASN A 455 -5.14 0.72 -23.97
CA ASN A 455 -5.86 1.58 -23.05
C ASN A 455 -4.92 2.66 -22.48
N PRO A 456 -4.93 3.89 -23.01
CA PRO A 456 -4.06 4.96 -22.51
C PRO A 456 -4.47 5.46 -21.12
N GLU A 457 -5.69 5.15 -20.66
CA GLU A 457 -6.21 5.50 -19.33
C GLU A 457 -5.83 4.46 -18.27
N LEU A 458 -5.08 3.41 -18.62
CA LEU A 458 -4.66 2.38 -17.66
C LEU A 458 -3.73 3.00 -16.60
N LEU A 459 -4.21 3.07 -15.36
CA LEU A 459 -3.53 3.74 -14.25
C LEU A 459 -2.49 2.85 -13.57
N SER A 460 -1.46 3.48 -13.00
CA SER A 460 -0.63 2.84 -11.98
C SER A 460 -1.33 2.90 -10.62
N THR A 461 -1.70 1.75 -10.04
CA THR A 461 -2.51 1.70 -8.79
C THR A 461 -1.91 0.76 -7.74
N ASN A 462 -2.33 0.93 -6.49
CA ASN A 462 -1.86 0.17 -5.32
C ASN A 462 -0.34 0.28 -5.14
N ILE A 463 0.16 1.52 -5.09
CA ILE A 463 1.60 1.80 -4.99
C ILE A 463 1.96 2.11 -3.53
N ARG A 464 3.00 1.45 -3.01
CA ARG A 464 3.49 1.67 -1.66
C ARG A 464 4.98 2.01 -1.66
N ILE A 465 5.32 3.21 -1.19
CA ILE A 465 6.68 3.73 -1.16
C ILE A 465 7.04 4.01 0.31
N THR A 466 7.90 3.18 0.90
CA THR A 466 8.24 3.28 2.33
C THR A 466 9.68 2.95 2.63
N ASN A 467 10.29 3.50 3.68
CA ASN A 467 11.65 3.16 4.12
C ASN A 467 12.74 3.40 3.06
N ASN A 468 12.52 4.25 2.06
CA ASN A 468 13.53 4.54 1.03
C ASN A 468 14.32 5.81 1.37
N THR A 469 15.54 5.90 0.85
CA THR A 469 16.29 7.17 0.76
C THR A 469 16.25 7.66 -0.68
N ILE A 470 15.57 8.76 -0.92
CA ILE A 470 15.29 9.36 -2.24
C ILE A 470 15.94 10.74 -2.28
N ARG A 471 17.01 10.90 -3.08
CA ARG A 471 17.82 12.13 -2.99
C ARG A 471 18.39 12.61 -4.32
N ASN A 472 18.84 13.86 -4.34
CA ASN A 472 19.64 14.44 -5.42
C ASN A 472 18.99 14.28 -6.81
N GLY A 473 17.69 14.58 -6.93
CA GLY A 473 16.96 14.49 -8.18
C GLY A 473 16.30 15.81 -8.58
N GLY A 474 15.86 15.90 -9.83
CA GLY A 474 14.91 16.95 -10.23
C GLY A 474 13.60 16.81 -9.45
N TYR A 475 13.05 15.61 -9.50
CA TYR A 475 11.92 15.19 -8.67
C TYR A 475 12.32 13.97 -7.85
N GLY A 476 12.09 14.01 -6.53
CA GLY A 476 12.16 12.84 -5.68
C GLY A 476 11.09 11.83 -6.10
N ILE A 477 9.84 12.30 -6.13
CA ILE A 477 8.70 11.52 -6.64
C ILE A 477 7.86 12.44 -7.53
N ARG A 478 7.42 11.92 -8.67
CA ARG A 478 6.51 12.62 -9.57
C ARG A 478 5.33 11.75 -9.92
N ILE A 479 4.12 12.28 -9.75
CA ILE A 479 2.86 11.66 -10.14
C ILE A 479 2.28 12.48 -11.29
N LEU A 480 2.08 11.86 -12.45
CA LEU A 480 1.57 12.54 -13.65
C LEU A 480 0.50 11.71 -14.35
N TYR A 481 -0.58 12.38 -14.75
CA TYR A 481 -1.55 11.82 -15.70
C TYR A 481 -1.36 12.45 -17.08
N THR A 482 -1.18 11.64 -18.12
CA THR A 482 -0.85 12.08 -19.48
C THR A 482 -1.99 11.88 -20.48
N ALA A 483 -3.02 11.10 -20.15
CA ALA A 483 -4.16 10.90 -21.03
C ALA A 483 -5.15 12.09 -20.97
N THR A 484 -5.97 12.23 -22.02
CA THR A 484 -6.87 13.39 -22.21
C THR A 484 -8.15 13.32 -21.37
N THR A 485 -8.58 12.10 -21.02
CA THR A 485 -9.80 11.79 -20.29
C THR A 485 -9.49 10.68 -19.29
N GLY A 486 -10.32 10.48 -18.27
CA GLY A 486 -10.20 9.37 -17.33
C GLY A 486 -10.26 9.81 -15.86
N ASN A 487 -10.65 8.88 -14.98
CA ASN A 487 -10.69 9.12 -13.54
C ASN A 487 -9.30 8.86 -12.94
N THR A 488 -8.62 9.90 -12.46
CA THR A 488 -7.29 9.79 -11.83
C THR A 488 -7.32 9.43 -10.35
N GLU A 489 -8.50 9.46 -9.73
CA GLU A 489 -8.68 9.23 -8.29
C GLU A 489 -8.08 7.90 -7.80
N PRO A 490 -8.26 6.75 -8.48
CA PRO A 490 -7.65 5.49 -8.03
C PRO A 490 -6.12 5.52 -8.02
N MET A 491 -5.50 6.27 -8.94
CA MET A 491 -4.03 6.40 -9.02
C MET A 491 -3.45 7.01 -7.74
N VAL A 492 -4.18 7.95 -7.14
CA VAL A 492 -3.75 8.67 -5.94
C VAL A 492 -4.24 8.01 -4.66
N LEU A 493 -5.53 7.67 -4.56
CA LEU A 493 -6.11 7.13 -3.33
C LEU A 493 -5.52 5.77 -2.93
N THR A 494 -4.96 5.04 -3.88
CA THR A 494 -4.30 3.74 -3.63
C THR A 494 -2.77 3.86 -3.52
N THR A 495 -2.24 5.08 -3.58
CA THR A 495 -0.80 5.37 -3.43
C THR A 495 -0.50 5.86 -2.02
N THR A 496 0.46 5.22 -1.34
CA THR A 496 0.93 5.60 0.00
C THR A 496 2.43 5.87 -0.02
N ILE A 497 2.83 7.04 0.49
CA ILE A 497 4.22 7.50 0.51
C ILE A 497 4.53 7.88 1.95
N ASN A 498 5.14 7.00 2.74
CA ASN A 498 5.36 7.26 4.17
C ASN A 498 6.69 6.67 4.64
N TYR A 499 7.31 7.26 5.65
CA TYR A 499 8.55 6.77 6.26
C TYR A 499 9.74 6.73 5.28
N ASN A 500 9.83 7.67 4.35
CA ASN A 500 10.98 7.84 3.45
C ASN A 500 11.86 9.04 3.86
N ASN A 501 13.13 8.99 3.49
CA ASN A 501 14.05 10.12 3.53
C ASN A 501 14.11 10.77 2.15
N ILE A 502 13.42 11.88 1.96
CA ILE A 502 13.34 12.64 0.71
C ILE A 502 14.10 13.95 0.90
N PHE A 503 15.28 14.09 0.29
CA PHE A 503 16.10 15.30 0.50
C PHE A 503 17.04 15.61 -0.66
N GLY A 504 17.34 16.89 -0.85
CA GLY A 504 18.26 17.35 -1.89
C GLY A 504 17.68 17.23 -3.30
N ASN A 505 16.36 17.17 -3.43
CA ASN A 505 15.65 17.24 -4.70
C ASN A 505 15.14 18.67 -4.94
N ASP A 506 14.97 19.08 -6.21
CA ASP A 506 14.33 20.38 -6.49
C ASP A 506 12.87 20.36 -5.98
N HIS A 507 12.16 19.27 -6.28
CA HIS A 507 10.87 18.93 -5.67
C HIS A 507 10.98 17.55 -5.02
N GLY A 508 10.63 17.45 -3.74
CA GLY A 508 10.55 16.18 -3.03
C GLY A 508 9.42 15.32 -3.56
N LEU A 509 8.24 15.92 -3.75
CA LEU A 509 7.07 15.27 -4.34
C LEU A 509 6.25 16.27 -5.16
N GLU A 510 6.08 16.00 -6.46
CA GLU A 510 5.12 16.69 -7.31
C GLU A 510 3.94 15.76 -7.62
N ASN A 511 2.73 16.21 -7.28
CA ASN A 511 1.48 15.56 -7.62
C ASN A 511 0.70 16.40 -8.64
N ASN A 512 0.88 16.11 -9.93
CA ASN A 512 0.24 16.85 -11.01
C ASN A 512 -1.14 16.27 -11.40
N VAL A 513 -1.93 15.86 -10.40
CA VAL A 513 -3.32 15.45 -10.58
C VAL A 513 -4.20 16.12 -9.52
N ASN A 514 -5.48 16.31 -9.82
CA ASN A 514 -6.41 17.09 -8.97
C ASN A 514 -6.99 16.29 -7.78
N VAL A 515 -6.26 15.28 -7.31
CA VAL A 515 -6.66 14.43 -6.18
C VAL A 515 -5.48 14.40 -5.21
N THR A 516 -5.78 14.55 -3.91
CA THR A 516 -4.76 14.69 -2.87
C THR A 516 -4.14 13.36 -2.47
N VAL A 517 -2.80 13.26 -2.50
CA VAL A 517 -2.03 12.07 -2.09
C VAL A 517 -1.59 12.14 -0.63
N ASP A 518 -1.61 11.02 0.09
CA ASP A 518 -1.07 10.92 1.45
C ASP A 518 0.45 10.69 1.40
N ALA A 519 1.19 11.71 1.83
CA ALA A 519 2.64 11.73 1.94
C ALA A 519 3.12 12.08 3.36
N ARG A 520 2.32 11.75 4.39
CA ARG A 520 2.67 12.03 5.80
C ARG A 520 3.83 11.15 6.27
N TYR A 521 4.49 11.56 7.36
CA TYR A 521 5.56 10.81 7.99
C TYR A 521 6.78 10.56 7.09
N ASN A 522 7.07 11.45 6.14
CA ASN A 522 8.36 11.48 5.44
C ASN A 522 9.30 12.52 6.06
N TRP A 523 10.60 12.29 5.94
CA TRP A 523 11.61 13.32 6.18
C TRP A 523 11.86 14.09 4.89
N TRP A 524 11.71 15.41 4.91
CA TRP A 524 11.84 16.27 3.72
C TRP A 524 13.19 16.99 3.61
N GLY A 525 14.21 16.54 4.35
CA GLY A 525 15.54 17.14 4.36
C GLY A 525 15.75 18.25 5.39
N ASN A 526 14.69 18.74 6.04
CA ASN A 526 14.78 19.74 7.12
C ASN A 526 13.69 19.57 8.19
N GLU A 527 14.01 19.92 9.45
CA GLU A 527 13.11 19.75 10.61
C GLU A 527 11.88 20.63 10.53
N THR A 528 11.97 21.75 9.81
CA THR A 528 10.84 22.66 9.55
C THR A 528 9.89 22.18 8.46
N GLY A 529 10.15 21.02 7.84
CA GLY A 529 9.27 20.43 6.84
C GLY A 529 9.56 20.87 5.41
N PRO A 530 8.73 20.46 4.43
CA PRO A 530 8.90 20.79 3.03
C PRO A 530 8.56 22.26 2.74
N LYS A 531 9.07 22.81 1.64
CA LYS A 531 8.61 24.11 1.11
C LYS A 531 7.16 24.02 0.62
N PRO A 532 6.41 25.14 0.57
CA PRO A 532 6.86 26.52 0.81
C PRO A 532 6.99 26.94 2.29
N ASP A 533 6.38 26.20 3.22
CA ASP A 533 6.30 26.61 4.63
C ASP A 533 7.57 26.29 5.43
N GLY A 534 8.32 25.26 5.03
CA GLY A 534 9.58 24.84 5.62
C GLY A 534 10.82 25.09 4.74
N LEU A 535 11.95 24.53 5.16
CA LEU A 535 13.25 24.66 4.47
C LEU A 535 13.67 23.39 3.70
N GLY A 536 12.85 22.34 3.75
CA GLY A 536 13.08 21.08 3.06
C GLY A 536 12.88 21.14 1.55
N ASP A 537 12.84 19.97 0.93
CA ASP A 537 12.49 19.80 -0.48
C ASP A 537 11.06 20.28 -0.75
N ASP A 538 10.82 20.78 -1.96
CA ASP A 538 9.53 21.37 -2.33
C ASP A 538 8.44 20.33 -2.56
N VAL A 539 7.21 20.65 -2.17
CA VAL A 539 6.04 19.78 -2.33
C VAL A 539 4.93 20.58 -3.00
N SER A 540 4.33 20.01 -4.04
CA SER A 540 3.25 20.67 -4.78
C SER A 540 1.94 20.71 -3.98
N ASP A 541 0.95 21.42 -4.52
CA ASP A 541 -0.45 21.27 -4.12
C ASP A 541 -0.91 19.80 -4.23
N ASN A 542 -2.07 19.50 -3.61
CA ASN A 542 -2.67 18.16 -3.59
C ASN A 542 -1.76 17.10 -2.94
N VAL A 543 -0.98 17.49 -1.93
CA VAL A 543 -0.18 16.56 -1.11
C VAL A 543 -0.46 16.83 0.36
N VAL A 544 -0.84 15.80 1.11
CA VAL A 544 -0.91 15.85 2.57
C VAL A 544 0.42 15.35 3.12
N PHE A 545 1.26 16.26 3.58
CA PHE A 545 2.57 15.94 4.16
C PHE A 545 2.62 16.08 5.69
N GLU A 546 1.60 16.70 6.31
CA GLU A 546 1.54 16.94 7.76
C GLU A 546 0.85 15.78 8.52
N PRO A 547 1.45 15.25 9.60
CA PRO A 547 2.76 15.61 10.12
C PRO A 547 3.90 14.99 9.31
N TRP A 548 4.98 15.75 9.11
CA TRP A 548 6.25 15.23 8.58
C TRP A 548 7.16 14.74 9.71
N LEU A 549 8.27 14.08 9.40
CA LEU A 549 9.28 13.69 10.39
C LEU A 549 10.26 14.84 10.65
N ILE A 550 10.75 15.03 11.86
CA ILE A 550 11.72 16.11 12.17
C ILE A 550 13.20 15.67 12.03
N LYS A 551 13.44 14.41 11.69
CA LYS A 551 14.77 13.87 11.40
C LYS A 551 14.68 12.68 10.42
N PRO A 552 15.79 12.26 9.80
CA PRO A 552 15.81 11.09 8.95
C PRO A 552 15.26 9.84 9.65
N TYR A 553 14.42 9.09 8.93
CA TYR A 553 13.93 7.79 9.32
C TYR A 553 15.00 6.70 9.08
N PRO A 554 15.15 5.68 9.95
CA PRO A 554 14.53 5.53 11.27
C PRO A 554 15.29 6.26 12.39
N PRO A 555 14.65 6.61 13.53
CA PRO A 555 13.28 6.30 13.94
C PRO A 555 12.22 7.29 13.43
N SER A 556 10.94 6.94 13.52
CA SER A 556 9.81 7.83 13.21
C SER A 556 9.61 8.86 14.32
N MET A 557 10.03 10.10 14.09
CA MET A 557 9.74 11.24 14.96
C MET A 557 8.92 12.28 14.20
N PRO A 558 7.58 12.18 14.19
CA PRO A 558 6.72 13.20 13.58
C PRO A 558 6.86 14.55 14.29
N ILE A 559 6.62 15.64 13.57
CA ILE A 559 6.52 16.98 14.16
C ILE A 559 5.39 17.02 15.19
N SER A 560 5.65 17.71 16.30
CA SER A 560 4.65 17.93 17.33
C SER A 560 3.55 18.86 16.85
N VAL A 561 2.33 18.70 17.34
CA VAL A 561 1.19 19.52 16.93
C VAL A 561 0.43 19.99 18.16
N VAL A 562 0.18 21.29 18.25
CA VAL A 562 -0.69 21.90 19.26
C VAL A 562 -1.97 22.34 18.59
N TYR A 563 -3.12 21.80 19.01
CA TYR A 563 -4.38 22.12 18.35
C TYR A 563 -5.58 22.21 19.29
N VAL A 564 -6.59 22.93 18.82
CA VAL A 564 -7.91 23.02 19.46
C VAL A 564 -8.80 21.87 18.96
N THR A 565 -9.45 21.16 19.89
CA THR A 565 -10.39 20.07 19.54
C THR A 565 -11.70 20.13 20.34
N PRO A 566 -12.88 19.96 19.69
CA PRO A 566 -13.06 19.82 18.26
C PRO A 566 -12.65 21.10 17.50
N LYS A 567 -12.15 20.94 16.27
CA LYS A 567 -11.68 22.05 15.43
C LYS A 567 -12.81 23.02 15.05
N LEU A 568 -14.02 22.49 14.84
CA LEU A 568 -15.21 23.27 14.48
C LEU A 568 -16.37 22.91 15.42
N ILE A 569 -17.00 23.92 16.00
CA ILE A 569 -18.24 23.81 16.77
C ILE A 569 -19.32 24.57 15.99
N SER A 570 -20.40 23.87 15.64
CA SER A 570 -21.53 24.46 14.91
C SER A 570 -22.81 24.29 15.72
N VAL A 571 -23.51 25.40 15.99
CA VAL A 571 -24.79 25.42 16.71
C VAL A 571 -25.83 26.26 15.96
N GLU A 572 -27.11 26.04 16.24
CA GLU A 572 -28.23 26.81 15.69
C GLU A 572 -29.00 27.54 16.80
N VAL A 573 -29.63 28.67 16.46
CA VAL A 573 -30.53 29.40 17.36
C VAL A 573 -31.78 28.56 17.70
N PRO A 574 -32.23 28.51 18.97
CA PRO A 574 -31.67 29.22 20.12
C PRO A 574 -30.46 28.49 20.72
N SER A 575 -29.33 29.17 20.77
CA SER A 575 -28.09 28.68 21.38
C SER A 575 -27.78 29.39 22.70
N LEU A 576 -28.46 30.49 23.01
CA LEU A 576 -28.17 31.32 24.16
C LEU A 576 -28.19 30.50 25.45
N GLY A 577 -27.05 30.51 26.15
CA GLY A 577 -26.87 29.81 27.41
C GLY A 577 -26.50 28.33 27.31
N THR A 578 -26.44 27.76 26.11
CA THR A 578 -25.92 26.40 25.88
C THR A 578 -24.42 26.34 26.16
N GLN A 579 -23.94 25.17 26.59
CA GLN A 579 -22.53 24.93 26.89
C GLN A 579 -21.92 23.89 25.95
N PHE A 580 -20.63 24.06 25.67
CA PHE A 580 -19.83 23.09 24.94
C PHE A 580 -18.39 23.07 25.45
N THR A 581 -17.69 21.96 25.18
CA THR A 581 -16.34 21.73 25.67
C THR A 581 -15.34 21.78 24.52
N VAL A 582 -14.20 22.43 24.78
CA VAL A 582 -13.07 22.56 23.87
C VAL A 582 -11.79 22.19 24.62
N TYR A 583 -10.94 21.40 23.99
CA TYR A 583 -9.63 21.02 24.52
C TYR A 583 -8.52 21.70 23.74
N VAL A 584 -7.40 21.95 24.41
CA VAL A 584 -6.11 22.23 23.76
C VAL A 584 -5.25 21.00 23.95
N THR A 585 -4.85 20.38 22.84
CA THR A 585 -4.14 19.11 22.81
C THR A 585 -2.74 19.33 22.23
N ILE A 586 -1.73 18.74 22.88
CA ILE A 586 -0.39 18.59 22.33
C ILE A 586 -0.27 17.14 21.86
N ALA A 587 -0.05 16.91 20.58
CA ALA A 587 0.12 15.60 19.98
C ALA A 587 1.53 15.37 19.45
N ASN A 588 1.91 14.09 19.35
CA ASN A 588 3.16 13.64 18.75
C ASN A 588 4.42 14.26 19.36
N VAL A 589 4.36 14.67 20.64
CA VAL A 589 5.49 15.32 21.29
C VAL A 589 6.49 14.31 21.81
N SER A 590 7.77 14.64 21.72
CA SER A 590 8.86 13.87 22.27
C SER A 590 9.67 14.76 23.20
N GLY A 591 9.92 14.30 24.42
CA GLY A 591 10.77 15.00 25.39
C GLY A 591 10.13 16.22 26.05
N LEU A 592 8.80 16.37 26.04
CA LEU A 592 8.13 17.55 26.60
C LEU A 592 8.43 17.71 28.09
N TYR A 593 8.95 18.88 28.47
CA TYR A 593 9.24 19.25 29.85
C TYR A 593 8.67 20.61 30.25
N GLY A 594 8.21 21.41 29.28
CA GLY A 594 7.43 22.61 29.52
C GLY A 594 6.60 23.02 28.32
N PHE A 595 5.47 23.69 28.56
CA PHE A 595 4.64 24.27 27.53
C PHE A 595 4.02 25.60 27.98
N GLN A 596 3.74 26.45 27.02
CA GLN A 596 2.88 27.62 27.20
C GLN A 596 1.98 27.83 25.99
N PHE A 597 0.82 28.44 26.20
CA PHE A 597 -0.04 28.96 25.15
C PHE A 597 -1.00 30.02 25.69
N THR A 598 -1.58 30.79 24.78
CA THR A 598 -2.72 31.67 25.02
C THR A 598 -3.85 31.28 24.07
N ILE A 599 -5.05 31.06 24.60
CA ILE A 599 -6.26 30.94 23.78
C ILE A 599 -7.06 32.24 23.84
N LYS A 600 -7.52 32.74 22.69
CA LYS A 600 -8.37 33.92 22.57
C LYS A 600 -9.71 33.57 21.92
N TRP A 601 -10.77 34.28 22.32
CA TRP A 601 -12.11 34.17 21.75
C TRP A 601 -12.84 35.51 21.81
N ASN A 602 -13.93 35.66 21.05
CA ASN A 602 -14.82 36.81 21.13
C ASN A 602 -15.76 36.68 22.34
N SER A 603 -15.49 37.45 23.40
CA SER A 603 -16.27 37.43 24.65
C SER A 603 -17.71 37.93 24.51
N SER A 604 -18.04 38.60 23.40
CA SER A 604 -19.42 39.01 23.09
C SER A 604 -20.27 37.84 22.56
N LEU A 605 -19.63 36.75 22.14
CA LEU A 605 -20.29 35.55 21.63
C LEU A 605 -20.21 34.38 22.63
N LEU A 606 -19.07 34.24 23.32
CA LEU A 606 -18.79 33.13 24.22
C LEU A 606 -18.26 33.62 25.58
N THR A 607 -18.67 32.97 26.66
CA THR A 607 -18.08 33.17 27.99
C THR A 607 -17.50 31.87 28.53
N LEU A 608 -16.32 31.95 29.14
CA LEU A 608 -15.66 30.79 29.76
C LEU A 608 -16.23 30.55 31.16
N THR A 609 -16.69 29.33 31.42
CA THR A 609 -17.41 29.01 32.66
C THR A 609 -16.59 28.26 33.72
N ASN A 610 -15.42 27.73 33.35
CA ASN A 610 -14.58 26.92 34.24
C ASN A 610 -13.11 27.41 34.36
N PRO A 611 -12.81 28.72 34.38
CA PRO A 611 -11.45 29.24 34.20
C PRO A 611 -10.44 28.69 35.24
N THR A 612 -10.83 28.53 36.50
CA THR A 612 -9.92 28.04 37.56
C THR A 612 -9.63 26.54 37.48
N THR A 613 -10.41 25.79 36.71
CA THR A 613 -10.30 24.33 36.55
C THR A 613 -10.02 23.90 35.11
N ALA A 614 -9.71 24.86 34.23
CA ALA A 614 -9.52 24.59 32.80
C ALA A 614 -8.17 23.92 32.51
N HIS A 615 -7.10 24.28 33.23
CA HIS A 615 -5.77 23.73 33.01
C HIS A 615 -5.71 22.21 33.23
N ARG A 616 -4.84 21.53 32.48
CA ARG A 616 -4.49 20.12 32.65
C ARG A 616 -2.97 19.99 32.63
N ILE A 617 -2.46 18.99 33.32
CA ILE A 617 -1.02 18.72 33.44
C ILE A 617 -0.79 17.26 33.03
N PRO A 618 0.26 16.96 32.25
CA PRO A 618 0.64 15.59 31.93
C PRO A 618 0.72 14.72 33.19
N LEU A 619 0.01 13.59 33.19
CA LEU A 619 -0.11 12.71 34.37
C LEU A 619 1.25 12.20 34.86
N VAL A 620 2.23 12.05 33.95
CA VAL A 620 3.59 11.59 34.28
C VAL A 620 4.36 12.55 35.19
N TRP A 621 3.95 13.82 35.28
CA TRP A 621 4.57 14.79 36.17
C TRP A 621 4.03 14.71 37.61
N GLU A 622 2.92 13.99 37.86
CA GLU A 622 2.30 13.85 39.18
C GLU A 622 2.13 15.20 39.90
N ASN A 623 2.79 15.41 41.05
CA ASN A 623 2.83 16.66 41.81
C ASN A 623 4.15 17.43 41.65
N LYS A 624 5.00 17.03 40.69
CA LYS A 624 6.34 17.55 40.45
C LYS A 624 6.31 18.48 39.22
N TYR A 625 5.54 19.54 39.31
CA TYR A 625 5.45 20.57 38.26
C TYR A 625 5.28 21.95 38.88
N ILE A 626 5.50 22.97 38.06
CA ILE A 626 5.13 24.36 38.32
C ILE A 626 4.17 24.75 37.20
N SER A 627 3.02 25.33 37.54
CA SER A 627 2.11 25.90 36.56
C SER A 627 1.52 27.20 37.08
N GLN A 628 1.15 28.05 36.15
CA GLN A 628 0.38 29.26 36.44
C GLN A 628 -0.51 29.57 35.24
N TYR A 629 -1.65 30.16 35.52
CA TYR A 629 -2.57 30.64 34.49
C TYR A 629 -3.01 32.06 34.82
N ASN A 630 -3.31 32.82 33.77
CA ASN A 630 -3.93 34.13 33.85
C ASN A 630 -5.06 34.19 32.83
N TYR A 631 -6.16 34.87 33.15
CA TYR A 631 -7.30 34.94 32.26
C TYR A 631 -8.09 36.23 32.45
N SER A 632 -8.73 36.66 31.37
CA SER A 632 -9.76 37.69 31.38
C SER A 632 -10.97 37.19 30.62
N VAL A 633 -12.04 36.86 31.34
CA VAL A 633 -13.30 36.39 30.71
C VAL A 633 -13.94 37.51 29.89
N THR A 634 -13.79 38.76 30.33
CA THR A 634 -14.33 39.95 29.65
C THR A 634 -13.55 40.27 28.39
N ASP A 635 -12.23 40.11 28.40
CA ASP A 635 -11.39 40.39 27.23
C ASP A 635 -11.21 39.16 26.33
N GLY A 636 -11.76 38.01 26.72
CA GLY A 636 -11.77 36.79 25.93
C GLY A 636 -10.39 36.14 25.79
N ASN A 637 -9.64 35.99 26.90
CA ASN A 637 -8.33 35.34 26.87
C ASN A 637 -8.06 34.43 28.08
N TYR A 638 -7.24 33.41 27.84
CA TYR A 638 -6.69 32.53 28.86
C TYR A 638 -5.27 32.11 28.47
N THR A 639 -4.29 32.43 29.31
CA THR A 639 -2.88 32.06 29.16
C THR A 639 -2.52 31.02 30.21
N LEU A 640 -1.86 29.94 29.80
CA LEU A 640 -1.35 28.89 30.67
C LEU A 640 0.12 28.63 30.35
N PHE A 641 0.91 28.48 31.40
CA PHE A 641 2.19 27.79 31.30
C PHE A 641 2.28 26.68 32.35
N ALA A 642 3.03 25.63 32.01
CA ALA A 642 3.42 24.61 32.96
C ALA A 642 4.78 24.03 32.57
N SER A 643 5.57 23.64 33.58
CA SER A 643 6.82 22.92 33.39
C SER A 643 6.99 21.87 34.47
N ALA A 644 7.55 20.73 34.08
CA ALA A 644 7.99 19.70 35.00
C ALA A 644 9.08 20.21 35.95
N ARG A 645 9.11 19.67 37.16
CA ARG A 645 10.14 19.94 38.15
C ARG A 645 10.85 18.63 38.47
N SER A 646 12.18 18.66 38.51
CA SER A 646 12.97 17.48 38.88
C SER A 646 12.46 16.89 40.22
N PRO A 647 12.31 15.55 40.34
CA PRO A 647 12.73 14.50 39.38
C PRO A 647 11.59 13.98 38.47
N ALA A 648 10.67 14.82 38.01
CA ALA A 648 9.66 14.40 37.02
C ALA A 648 10.32 13.94 35.71
N PRO A 649 9.78 12.91 35.03
CA PRO A 649 10.26 12.50 33.71
C PRO A 649 9.72 13.43 32.60
N THR A 650 10.37 13.41 31.44
CA THR A 650 9.83 13.99 30.21
C THR A 650 8.57 13.27 29.76
N PHE A 651 7.67 13.99 29.07
CA PHE A 651 6.47 13.42 28.47
C PHE A 651 6.67 13.13 26.98
N ASN A 652 6.21 11.97 26.52
CA ASN A 652 6.18 11.58 25.12
C ASN A 652 4.75 11.13 24.75
N GLY A 653 4.26 11.52 23.58
CA GLY A 653 2.96 11.12 23.06
C GLY A 653 1.98 12.27 22.89
N THR A 654 0.70 12.03 23.17
CA THR A 654 -0.40 12.99 23.01
C THR A 654 -1.11 13.21 24.34
N THR A 655 -1.38 14.46 24.71
CA THR A 655 -2.09 14.82 25.94
C THR A 655 -2.87 16.12 25.79
N ASP A 656 -4.01 16.20 26.46
CA ASP A 656 -4.74 17.45 26.64
C ASP A 656 -4.09 18.27 27.74
N VAL A 657 -3.84 19.55 27.45
CA VAL A 657 -3.24 20.51 28.38
C VAL A 657 -4.23 21.58 28.87
N ALA A 658 -5.42 21.63 28.28
CA ALA A 658 -6.56 22.34 28.84
C ALA A 658 -7.91 21.78 28.38
N MET A 659 -8.94 22.02 29.18
CA MET A 659 -10.35 21.72 28.92
C MET A 659 -11.20 22.95 29.27
N PHE A 660 -11.58 23.71 28.25
CA PHE A 660 -12.42 24.91 28.34
C PHE A 660 -13.90 24.55 28.16
N ILE A 661 -14.76 25.00 29.08
CA ILE A 661 -16.22 24.91 28.96
C ILE A 661 -16.74 26.30 28.63
N PHE A 662 -17.09 26.51 27.37
CA PHE A 662 -17.69 27.74 26.89
C PHE A 662 -19.21 27.69 27.01
N LYS A 663 -19.81 28.85 27.26
CA LYS A 663 -21.25 29.08 27.21
C LYS A 663 -21.55 30.16 26.17
N SER A 664 -22.50 29.91 25.28
CA SER A 664 -22.98 30.92 24.33
C SER A 664 -23.69 32.06 25.09
N VAL A 665 -23.34 33.31 24.77
CA VAL A 665 -23.93 34.51 25.39
C VAL A 665 -24.65 35.42 24.38
N TYR A 666 -24.68 35.02 23.11
CA TYR A 666 -25.34 35.76 22.05
C TYR A 666 -25.92 34.83 20.99
N ASP A 667 -27.19 35.07 20.65
CA ASP A 667 -27.82 34.48 19.47
C ASP A 667 -27.87 35.55 18.36
N PRO A 668 -27.48 35.22 17.11
CA PRO A 668 -27.59 36.14 16.00
C PRO A 668 -29.04 36.32 15.52
N ILE A 669 -29.35 37.54 15.06
CA ILE A 669 -30.65 37.88 14.46
C ILE A 669 -30.66 37.42 13.00
N TYR A 670 -31.68 36.66 12.61
CA TYR A 670 -31.82 36.17 11.23
C TYR A 670 -31.91 37.33 10.21
N PRO A 671 -31.21 37.24 9.05
CA PRO A 671 -30.45 36.10 8.51
C PRO A 671 -28.95 36.07 8.86
N GLN A 672 -28.50 36.89 9.81
CA GLN A 672 -27.07 36.98 10.13
C GLN A 672 -26.58 35.71 10.83
N ASN A 673 -25.36 35.29 10.51
CA ASN A 673 -24.65 34.24 11.23
C ASN A 673 -23.42 34.86 11.90
N VAL A 674 -22.94 34.25 12.97
CA VAL A 674 -21.73 34.73 13.67
C VAL A 674 -20.72 33.61 13.81
N THR A 675 -19.46 33.96 13.68
CA THR A 675 -18.32 33.08 13.91
C THR A 675 -17.40 33.67 14.97
N CYS A 676 -16.70 32.79 15.69
CA CYS A 676 -15.73 33.13 16.71
C CYS A 676 -14.52 32.21 16.55
N ASP A 677 -13.38 32.79 16.20
CA ASP A 677 -12.13 32.03 16.23
C ASP A 677 -11.74 31.73 17.68
N LEU A 678 -11.28 30.50 17.90
CA LEU A 678 -10.68 30.03 19.13
C LEU A 678 -9.17 29.96 18.87
N SER A 679 -8.55 31.14 18.86
CA SER A 679 -7.19 31.34 18.36
C SER A 679 -6.14 30.93 19.39
N LEU A 680 -5.21 30.06 18.99
CA LEU A 680 -4.00 29.77 19.75
C LEU A 680 -2.88 30.75 19.37
N GLU A 681 -2.30 31.39 20.37
CA GLU A 681 -1.19 32.34 20.25
C GLU A 681 -0.13 32.07 21.32
N ASN A 682 1.08 32.61 21.15
CA ASN A 682 2.20 32.47 22.10
C ASN A 682 2.43 31.01 22.53
N VAL A 683 2.34 30.10 21.56
CA VAL A 683 2.54 28.67 21.80
C VAL A 683 4.04 28.39 21.82
N ASP A 684 4.52 27.73 22.86
CA ASP A 684 5.89 27.26 22.93
C ASP A 684 5.95 25.92 23.67
N LEU A 685 6.82 25.03 23.20
CA LEU A 685 7.04 23.69 23.74
C LEU A 685 8.55 23.54 23.97
N VAL A 686 8.96 23.09 25.15
CA VAL A 686 10.40 22.95 25.48
C VAL A 686 10.72 21.59 26.08
N ASP A 687 11.94 21.12 25.81
CA ASP A 687 12.53 19.92 26.41
C ASP A 687 13.17 20.17 27.78
N GLU A 688 13.75 19.13 28.39
CA GLU A 688 14.35 19.21 29.73
C GLU A 688 15.62 20.08 29.77
N GLU A 689 16.27 20.30 28.62
CA GLU A 689 17.39 21.23 28.43
C GLU A 689 16.95 22.66 28.05
N ALA A 690 15.65 22.94 28.09
CA ALA A 690 15.04 24.22 27.68
C ALA A 690 15.26 24.59 26.20
N LYS A 691 15.44 23.60 25.33
CA LYS A 691 15.43 23.81 23.87
C LYS A 691 14.00 23.74 23.37
N ALA A 692 13.70 24.58 22.38
CA ALA A 692 12.40 24.56 21.71
C ALA A 692 12.18 23.24 20.98
N ILE A 693 10.99 22.68 21.13
CA ILE A 693 10.52 21.52 20.38
C ILE A 693 9.77 22.04 19.15
N PRO A 694 10.21 21.73 17.92
CA PRO A 694 9.51 22.13 16.70
C PRO A 694 8.06 21.64 16.69
N HIS A 695 7.11 22.53 16.38
CA HIS A 695 5.69 22.22 16.44
C HIS A 695 4.85 23.05 15.46
N LEU A 696 3.69 22.49 15.10
CA LEU A 696 2.62 23.16 14.37
C LEU A 696 1.53 23.64 15.33
N VAL A 697 0.80 24.69 14.95
CA VAL A 697 -0.29 25.26 15.76
C VAL A 697 -1.57 25.36 14.93
N TYR A 698 -2.66 24.75 15.41
CA TYR A 698 -3.98 24.84 14.76
C TYR A 698 -5.06 25.33 15.71
N SER A 699 -5.59 26.50 15.40
CA SER A 699 -6.73 27.11 16.09
C SER A 699 -8.06 26.42 15.79
N GLY A 700 -9.07 26.67 16.63
CA GLY A 700 -10.44 26.20 16.43
C GLY A 700 -11.38 27.31 15.98
N ASN A 701 -12.63 26.96 15.69
CA ASN A 701 -13.68 27.90 15.35
C ASN A 701 -15.03 27.49 15.94
N TYR A 702 -15.80 28.47 16.38
CA TYR A 702 -17.20 28.35 16.74
C TYR A 702 -18.07 29.11 15.74
N SER A 703 -19.16 28.51 15.29
CA SER A 703 -20.14 29.10 14.38
C SER A 703 -21.55 28.92 14.94
N CYS A 704 -22.31 30.02 15.00
CA CYS A 704 -23.73 30.01 15.36
C CYS A 704 -24.57 30.49 14.18
N TYR A 705 -25.47 29.63 13.72
CA TYR A 705 -26.37 29.89 12.60
C TYR A 705 -27.72 30.40 13.12
N SER A 706 -28.17 31.53 12.58
CA SER A 706 -29.52 32.04 12.86
C SER A 706 -30.57 31.18 12.17
N LYS A 707 -31.80 31.25 12.68
CA LYS A 707 -32.95 30.54 12.11
C LYS A 707 -34.09 31.51 11.89
N MET A 708 -34.75 31.38 10.74
CA MET A 708 -35.86 32.26 10.36
C MET A 708 -37.02 32.10 11.35
N PRO A 709 -37.43 33.18 12.07
CA PRO A 709 -38.60 33.15 12.94
C PRO A 709 -39.90 32.96 12.16
N GLU A 710 -40.91 32.39 12.81
CA GLU A 710 -42.25 32.21 12.23
C GLU A 710 -43.30 32.94 13.06
N LEU A 711 -44.08 33.82 12.42
CA LEU A 711 -45.27 34.46 12.99
C LEU A 711 -46.49 33.62 12.60
N VAL A 712 -47.11 32.95 13.56
CA VAL A 712 -48.10 31.89 13.32
C VAL A 712 -49.40 32.14 14.07
N LEU A 713 -50.51 31.68 13.51
CA LEU A 713 -51.79 31.61 14.20
C LEU A 713 -51.93 30.25 14.91
N SER A 714 -52.46 30.25 16.14
CA SER A 714 -52.70 29.04 16.92
C SER A 714 -54.07 29.10 17.62
N PRO A 715 -55.03 28.21 17.27
CA PRO A 715 -54.96 27.25 16.18
C PRO A 715 -54.88 27.95 14.82
N GLN A 716 -54.25 27.30 13.83
CA GLN A 716 -54.20 27.80 12.45
C GLN A 716 -55.53 27.59 11.72
N GLU A 717 -56.30 26.56 12.13
CA GLU A 717 -57.57 26.18 11.53
C GLU A 717 -58.69 26.17 12.59
N PRO A 718 -59.08 27.34 13.16
CA PRO A 718 -60.20 27.39 14.10
C PRO A 718 -61.53 27.02 13.42
N SER A 719 -62.41 26.34 14.13
CA SER A 719 -63.70 25.91 13.59
C SER A 719 -64.87 26.18 14.53
N ALA A 720 -66.05 26.45 13.97
CA ALA A 720 -67.31 26.44 14.70
C ALA A 720 -68.42 25.75 13.88
N TYR A 721 -69.47 25.32 14.56
CA TYR A 721 -70.61 24.62 13.95
C TYR A 721 -71.97 25.12 14.43
N LYS A 722 -71.98 26.17 15.26
CA LYS A 722 -73.18 26.86 15.76
C LYS A 722 -72.98 28.37 15.77
N VAL A 723 -74.07 29.13 15.80
CA VAL A 723 -74.03 30.60 15.80
C VAL A 723 -74.98 31.16 16.86
N PRO A 724 -74.48 31.97 17.82
CA PRO A 724 -73.08 32.40 17.97
C PRO A 724 -72.20 31.33 18.64
N ALA A 725 -70.91 31.31 18.29
CA ALA A 725 -69.87 30.55 18.97
C ALA A 725 -68.64 31.43 19.18
N GLU A 726 -67.99 31.33 20.34
CA GLU A 726 -66.79 32.11 20.67
C GLU A 726 -65.55 31.22 20.68
N PHE A 727 -64.43 31.72 20.17
CA PHE A 727 -63.14 31.02 20.17
C PHE A 727 -61.97 32.01 20.16
N ASP A 728 -60.82 31.56 20.67
CA ASP A 728 -59.60 32.36 20.74
C ASP A 728 -58.60 31.91 19.67
N VAL A 729 -57.94 32.86 19.02
CA VAL A 729 -56.82 32.65 18.10
C VAL A 729 -55.61 33.42 18.61
N ASN A 730 -54.54 32.71 18.94
CA ASN A 730 -53.28 33.28 19.39
C ASN A 730 -52.41 33.62 18.18
N VAL A 731 -51.95 34.87 18.10
CA VAL A 731 -50.85 35.28 17.23
C VAL A 731 -49.55 35.01 18.00
N SER A 732 -48.74 34.07 17.54
CA SER A 732 -47.51 33.66 18.22
C SER A 732 -46.28 33.90 17.34
N ILE A 733 -45.18 34.31 17.94
CA ILE A 733 -43.87 34.32 17.29
C ILE A 733 -43.06 33.12 17.80
N ILE A 734 -42.41 32.39 16.91
CA ILE A 734 -41.58 31.22 17.22
C ILE A 734 -40.12 31.59 17.02
N ILE A 735 -39.27 31.21 17.98
CA ILE A 735 -37.79 31.31 17.94
C ILE A 735 -37.21 32.69 17.55
N VAL A 736 -37.89 33.79 17.91
CA VAL A 736 -37.37 35.14 17.60
C VAL A 736 -36.21 35.51 18.51
N VAL A 737 -35.26 36.27 17.98
CA VAL A 737 -34.12 36.82 18.72
C VAL A 737 -34.23 38.34 18.73
N ASN A 738 -34.10 38.93 19.91
CA ASN A 738 -34.05 40.37 20.13
C ASN A 738 -35.25 41.17 19.57
N LEU A 739 -36.47 40.71 19.82
CA LEU A 739 -37.69 41.43 19.41
C LEU A 739 -37.97 42.60 20.37
N THR A 740 -37.86 43.83 19.87
CA THR A 740 -38.05 45.10 20.60
C THR A 740 -39.36 45.82 20.24
N ALA A 741 -39.92 45.50 19.08
CA ALA A 741 -41.21 46.00 18.62
C ALA A 741 -41.84 45.03 17.62
N PHE A 742 -43.16 44.94 17.58
CA PHE A 742 -43.89 44.19 16.56
C PHE A 742 -45.14 44.93 16.11
N GLU A 743 -45.48 44.76 14.84
CA GLU A 743 -46.67 45.29 14.21
C GLU A 743 -47.28 44.18 13.35
N PHE A 744 -48.59 43.94 13.48
CA PHE A 744 -49.31 43.12 12.52
C PHE A 744 -50.73 43.63 12.27
N GLU A 745 -51.23 43.36 11.05
CA GLU A 745 -52.63 43.48 10.67
C GLU A 745 -53.11 42.09 10.22
N LEU A 746 -54.16 41.58 10.85
CA LEU A 746 -54.83 40.34 10.49
C LEU A 746 -56.18 40.67 9.83
N GLN A 747 -56.37 40.25 8.58
CA GLN A 747 -57.61 40.42 7.84
C GLN A 747 -58.51 39.18 7.97
N TYR A 748 -59.81 39.41 8.15
CA TYR A 748 -60.84 38.38 8.24
C TYR A 748 -62.15 38.82 7.55
N ASN A 749 -63.05 37.88 7.26
CA ASN A 749 -64.35 38.18 6.69
C ASN A 749 -65.35 38.66 7.76
N LYS A 750 -65.60 39.97 7.83
CA LYS A 750 -66.52 40.59 8.80
C LYS A 750 -67.99 40.14 8.68
N SER A 751 -68.36 39.55 7.55
CA SER A 751 -69.70 38.97 7.39
C SER A 751 -69.86 37.63 8.09
N LEU A 752 -68.75 36.97 8.48
CA LEU A 752 -68.74 35.66 9.14
C LEU A 752 -68.26 35.72 10.59
N LEU A 753 -67.30 36.60 10.88
CA LEU A 753 -66.68 36.73 12.20
C LEU A 753 -66.82 38.16 12.75
N GLU A 754 -67.02 38.26 14.06
CA GLU A 754 -66.99 39.48 14.85
C GLU A 754 -65.83 39.36 15.87
N VAL A 755 -65.06 40.42 16.09
CA VAL A 755 -64.00 40.43 17.12
C VAL A 755 -64.58 40.97 18.41
N LEU A 756 -64.53 40.18 19.48
CA LEU A 756 -65.03 40.58 20.80
C LEU A 756 -63.96 41.31 21.61
N ALA A 757 -62.74 40.80 21.58
CA ALA A 757 -61.62 41.34 22.33
C ALA A 757 -60.30 40.97 21.67
N VAL A 758 -59.28 41.81 21.89
CA VAL A 758 -57.90 41.53 21.54
C VAL A 758 -57.07 41.78 22.80
N ASP A 759 -56.54 40.70 23.37
CA ASP A 759 -55.67 40.77 24.54
C ASP A 759 -54.21 40.78 24.08
N VAL A 760 -53.43 41.73 24.59
CA VAL A 760 -52.02 41.89 24.22
C VAL A 760 -51.21 41.90 25.52
N PRO A 761 -50.39 40.87 25.79
CA PRO A 761 -49.68 40.71 27.06
C PRO A 761 -48.43 41.59 27.17
N PHE A 762 -48.48 42.83 26.63
CA PHE A 762 -47.37 43.77 26.60
C PHE A 762 -47.86 45.19 26.95
N PRO A 763 -47.02 46.03 27.57
CA PRO A 763 -47.41 47.37 27.99
C PRO A 763 -47.62 48.33 26.81
N ALA A 764 -48.56 49.26 26.98
CA ALA A 764 -48.89 50.33 26.03
C ALA A 764 -49.14 49.87 24.56
N PRO A 765 -49.97 48.83 24.32
CA PRO A 765 -50.24 48.38 22.98
C PRO A 765 -51.17 49.37 22.25
N ILE A 766 -50.92 49.62 20.97
CA ILE A 766 -51.88 50.26 20.08
C ILE A 766 -52.69 49.14 19.44
N VAL A 767 -53.97 49.06 19.79
CA VAL A 767 -54.89 48.01 19.33
C VAL A 767 -56.07 48.68 18.62
N GLY A 768 -56.39 48.21 17.43
CA GLY A 768 -57.60 48.59 16.69
C GLY A 768 -58.20 47.39 16.00
N TYR A 769 -59.51 47.18 16.15
CA TYR A 769 -60.22 46.10 15.48
C TYR A 769 -61.61 46.55 15.03
N GLY A 770 -62.02 46.08 13.85
CA GLY A 770 -63.24 46.52 13.17
C GLY A 770 -63.10 46.40 11.65
N ASP A 771 -64.23 46.44 10.93
CA ASP A 771 -64.25 46.40 9.46
C ASP A 771 -63.48 45.24 8.80
N GLY A 772 -63.38 44.09 9.47
CA GLY A 772 -62.71 42.90 8.94
C GLY A 772 -61.20 42.89 9.14
N LYS A 773 -60.69 43.69 10.08
CA LYS A 773 -59.26 43.79 10.41
C LYS A 773 -59.02 43.83 11.92
N VAL A 774 -57.89 43.26 12.33
CA VAL A 774 -57.29 43.44 13.66
C VAL A 774 -55.89 43.97 13.46
N TYR A 775 -55.59 45.14 14.02
CA TYR A 775 -54.29 45.77 14.02
C TYR A 775 -53.73 45.81 15.44
N VAL A 776 -52.50 45.37 15.61
CA VAL A 776 -51.75 45.46 16.85
C VAL A 776 -50.36 46.02 16.56
N ASN A 777 -49.96 47.02 17.33
CA ASN A 777 -48.60 47.57 17.31
C ASN A 777 -48.11 47.77 18.74
N VAL A 778 -46.94 47.22 19.03
CA VAL A 778 -46.25 47.35 20.31
C VAL A 778 -44.82 47.80 20.03
N THR A 779 -44.38 48.85 20.74
CA THR A 779 -43.01 49.38 20.65
C THR A 779 -42.37 49.45 22.03
N GLY A 780 -41.04 49.46 22.08
CA GLY A 780 -40.30 49.65 23.34
C GLY A 780 -40.31 48.45 24.29
N LEU A 781 -40.37 47.22 23.76
CA LEU A 781 -40.29 46.00 24.57
C LEU A 781 -38.95 45.95 25.31
N THR A 782 -39.02 46.05 26.63
CA THR A 782 -37.87 46.03 27.53
C THR A 782 -38.13 45.09 28.72
N PRO A 783 -37.35 44.00 28.88
CA PRO A 783 -36.30 43.52 27.97
C PRO A 783 -36.86 43.03 26.61
N PRO A 784 -36.02 42.95 25.56
CA PRO A 784 -36.41 42.38 24.27
C PRO A 784 -36.90 40.94 24.41
N VAL A 785 -37.91 40.57 23.62
CA VAL A 785 -38.44 39.21 23.59
C VAL A 785 -37.49 38.28 22.83
N ASN A 786 -37.18 37.15 23.46
CA ASN A 786 -36.37 36.08 22.88
C ASN A 786 -37.11 34.73 23.01
N GLY A 787 -36.95 33.86 22.03
CA GLY A 787 -37.62 32.56 21.95
C GLY A 787 -39.07 32.67 21.47
N SER A 788 -39.89 31.67 21.78
CA SER A 788 -41.28 31.61 21.34
C SER A 788 -42.24 32.27 22.34
N ARG A 789 -43.15 33.12 21.87
CA ARG A 789 -44.13 33.85 22.71
C ARG A 789 -45.46 34.09 21.98
N VAL A 790 -46.54 34.14 22.74
CA VAL A 790 -47.83 34.67 22.26
C VAL A 790 -47.74 36.20 22.26
N LEU A 791 -47.96 36.80 21.10
CA LEU A 791 -47.93 38.25 20.88
C LEU A 791 -49.29 38.91 21.15
N ALA A 792 -50.38 38.22 20.81
CA ALA A 792 -51.75 38.66 21.09
C ALA A 792 -52.70 37.46 21.06
N THR A 793 -53.82 37.56 21.78
CA THR A 793 -54.94 36.62 21.73
C THR A 793 -56.16 37.36 21.20
N ILE A 794 -56.68 36.94 20.05
CA ILE A 794 -57.86 37.52 19.42
C ILE A 794 -59.05 36.62 19.72
N ARG A 795 -60.05 37.16 20.44
CA ARG A 795 -61.31 36.48 20.69
C ARG A 795 -62.30 36.81 19.59
N PHE A 796 -62.65 35.78 18.81
CA PHE A 796 -63.66 35.87 17.77
C PHE A 796 -65.00 35.32 18.27
N LYS A 797 -66.06 35.85 17.68
CA LYS A 797 -67.41 35.31 17.70
C LYS A 797 -67.84 35.01 16.26
N ALA A 798 -68.26 33.78 16.00
CA ALA A 798 -68.96 33.43 14.77
C ALA A 798 -70.28 34.23 14.73
N ALA A 799 -70.35 35.19 13.81
CA ALA A 799 -71.47 36.13 13.71
C ALA A 799 -72.53 35.67 12.69
N ARG A 800 -72.11 34.85 11.71
CA ARG A 800 -73.00 34.30 10.68
C ARG A 800 -72.53 32.91 10.27
N GLY A 801 -73.50 32.02 10.09
CA GLY A 801 -73.34 30.68 9.55
C GLY A 801 -74.18 30.50 8.29
N ILE A 802 -74.24 29.27 7.83
CA ILE A 802 -75.19 28.79 6.82
C ILE A 802 -75.93 27.58 7.39
N VAL A 803 -77.13 27.29 6.89
CA VAL A 803 -77.75 25.99 7.10
C VAL A 803 -77.12 24.99 6.11
N TRP A 804 -76.92 23.75 6.57
CA TRP A 804 -76.39 22.69 5.71
C TRP A 804 -77.36 22.38 4.56
N ASN A 805 -76.86 22.26 3.32
CA ASN A 805 -77.64 21.71 2.20
C ASN A 805 -76.76 20.76 1.38
N THR A 806 -77.32 20.07 0.38
CA THR A 806 -76.62 19.05 -0.44
C THR A 806 -75.45 19.58 -1.28
N GLN A 807 -75.28 20.90 -1.42
CA GLN A 807 -74.19 21.52 -2.19
C GLN A 807 -73.19 22.30 -1.33
N THR A 808 -73.63 22.85 -0.20
CA THR A 808 -72.87 23.79 0.64
C THR A 808 -72.71 23.18 2.02
N HIS A 809 -71.48 22.75 2.33
CA HIS A 809 -71.18 21.98 3.54
C HIS A 809 -70.20 22.68 4.49
N VAL A 810 -69.49 23.71 4.02
CA VAL A 810 -68.56 24.52 4.81
C VAL A 810 -68.50 25.93 4.20
N ILE A 811 -68.41 26.96 5.02
CA ILE A 811 -67.99 28.31 4.60
C ILE A 811 -66.75 28.72 5.38
N ASN A 812 -65.87 29.48 4.73
CA ASN A 812 -64.53 29.74 5.24
C ASN A 812 -64.29 31.25 5.34
N SER A 813 -63.46 31.66 6.30
CA SER A 813 -62.83 32.97 6.32
C SER A 813 -61.32 32.78 6.39
N SER A 814 -60.58 33.26 5.39
CA SER A 814 -59.13 33.38 5.52
C SER A 814 -58.79 34.34 6.67
N LEU A 815 -57.77 33.98 7.45
CA LEU A 815 -57.18 34.77 8.51
C LEU A 815 -55.75 35.10 8.06
N ASN A 816 -55.60 36.22 7.35
CA ASN A 816 -54.37 36.55 6.64
C ASN A 816 -53.65 37.73 7.27
N PHE A 817 -52.34 37.59 7.49
CA PHE A 817 -51.49 38.73 7.82
C PHE A 817 -51.31 39.61 6.56
N THR A 818 -51.79 40.84 6.61
CA THR A 818 -51.65 41.84 5.53
C THR A 818 -50.54 42.84 5.84
N ILE A 819 -50.24 43.05 7.12
CA ILE A 819 -49.07 43.75 7.63
C ILE A 819 -48.43 42.83 8.66
N HIS A 820 -47.11 42.66 8.61
CA HIS A 820 -46.36 41.95 9.63
C HIS A 820 -44.90 42.45 9.62
N ARG A 821 -44.50 43.16 10.68
CA ARG A 821 -43.17 43.72 10.84
C ARG A 821 -42.66 43.45 12.23
N LEU A 822 -41.45 42.92 12.31
CA LEU A 822 -40.72 42.71 13.55
C LEU A 822 -39.53 43.68 13.55
N ASN A 823 -39.39 44.47 14.61
CA ASN A 823 -38.44 45.60 14.71
C ASN A 823 -38.47 46.54 13.49
N GLY A 824 -39.67 46.91 13.02
CA GLY A 824 -39.81 47.78 11.85
C GLY A 824 -39.40 47.12 10.52
N GLY A 825 -39.28 45.79 10.47
CA GLY A 825 -38.89 45.02 9.28
C GLY A 825 -37.44 44.54 9.29
N LEU A 826 -36.68 44.82 10.35
CA LEU A 826 -35.29 44.38 10.49
C LEU A 826 -35.13 42.90 10.80
N ILE A 827 -36.17 42.25 11.36
CA ILE A 827 -36.19 40.80 11.55
C ILE A 827 -37.03 40.18 10.43
N GLU A 828 -36.34 39.57 9.46
CA GLU A 828 -36.97 38.73 8.45
C GLU A 828 -37.64 37.53 9.13
N HIS A 829 -38.85 37.20 8.70
CA HIS A 829 -39.64 36.12 9.28
C HIS A 829 -40.64 35.60 8.26
N LYS A 830 -41.15 34.40 8.52
CA LYS A 830 -42.23 33.81 7.75
C LYS A 830 -43.56 34.03 8.47
N ALA A 831 -44.52 34.67 7.82
CA ALA A 831 -45.89 34.75 8.31
C ALA A 831 -46.69 33.52 7.84
N VAL A 832 -47.36 32.86 8.77
CA VAL A 832 -48.17 31.67 8.53
C VAL A 832 -49.63 32.02 8.82
N ASN A 833 -50.40 32.19 7.73
CA ASN A 833 -51.83 32.49 7.77
C ASN A 833 -52.65 31.28 8.22
N GLY A 834 -53.91 31.52 8.56
CA GLY A 834 -54.87 30.48 8.95
C GLY A 834 -56.20 30.59 8.22
N THR A 835 -57.08 29.62 8.45
CA THR A 835 -58.44 29.64 7.90
C THR A 835 -59.45 29.28 8.98
N TYR A 836 -60.45 30.13 9.17
CA TYR A 836 -61.61 29.77 9.97
C TYR A 836 -62.60 28.95 9.14
N HIS A 837 -63.12 27.88 9.72
CA HIS A 837 -64.13 27.02 9.11
C HIS A 837 -65.43 27.05 9.91
N TYR A 838 -66.53 27.40 9.25
CA TYR A 838 -67.87 27.13 9.77
C TYR A 838 -68.44 25.89 9.07
N THR A 839 -68.70 24.84 9.86
CA THR A 839 -69.25 23.57 9.37
C THR A 839 -70.63 23.34 9.98
N PRO A 840 -71.73 23.59 9.25
CA PRO A 840 -73.07 23.40 9.78
C PRO A 840 -73.38 21.93 10.08
N VAL A 841 -74.23 21.72 11.09
CA VAL A 841 -74.77 20.41 11.41
C VAL A 841 -75.88 20.04 10.41
N PRO A 842 -75.81 18.90 9.71
CA PRO A 842 -76.86 18.52 8.77
C PRO A 842 -78.23 18.39 9.45
N GLY A 843 -79.20 19.22 9.04
CA GLY A 843 -80.56 19.25 9.61
C GLY A 843 -80.79 20.29 10.71
N ASP A 844 -79.77 21.04 11.11
CA ASP A 844 -79.85 22.16 12.05
C ASP A 844 -80.17 23.45 11.29
N LEU A 845 -81.42 23.90 11.38
CA LEU A 845 -81.98 25.03 10.65
C LEU A 845 -81.87 26.33 11.44
N ASP A 846 -81.90 26.27 12.77
CA ASP A 846 -81.74 27.46 13.62
C ASP A 846 -80.29 27.73 14.05
N MET A 847 -79.37 26.84 13.68
CA MET A 847 -77.91 26.92 13.85
C MET A 847 -77.47 26.92 15.31
N ASP A 848 -78.25 26.31 16.21
CA ASP A 848 -77.90 26.21 17.63
C ASP A 848 -76.84 25.12 17.94
N GLY A 849 -76.54 24.28 16.94
CA GLY A 849 -75.59 23.18 16.98
C GLY A 849 -76.22 21.80 17.23
N ALA A 850 -77.54 21.72 17.34
CA ALA A 850 -78.28 20.49 17.60
C ALA A 850 -79.53 20.37 16.70
N VAL A 851 -79.83 19.15 16.23
CA VAL A 851 -81.05 18.91 15.44
C VAL A 851 -82.19 18.48 16.36
N THR A 852 -83.15 19.36 16.60
CA THR A 852 -84.27 19.16 17.51
C THR A 852 -85.63 19.29 16.81
N ILE A 853 -86.71 19.27 17.59
CA ILE A 853 -88.06 19.52 17.07
C ILE A 853 -88.22 20.97 16.59
N ILE A 854 -87.34 21.88 17.03
CA ILE A 854 -87.34 23.28 16.61
C ILE A 854 -86.97 23.38 15.12
N ASP A 855 -85.99 22.61 14.65
CA ASP A 855 -85.59 22.56 13.24
C ASP A 855 -86.67 21.98 12.34
N LEU A 856 -87.28 20.87 12.77
CA LEU A 856 -88.43 20.29 12.07
C LEU A 856 -89.61 21.28 12.05
N SER A 857 -89.85 22.01 13.13
CA SER A 857 -90.88 23.05 13.18
C SER A 857 -90.57 24.22 12.25
N ALA A 858 -89.29 24.61 12.12
CA ALA A 858 -88.84 25.67 11.22
C ALA A 858 -89.09 25.28 9.76
N ALA A 859 -88.74 24.05 9.35
CA ALA A 859 -89.03 23.55 8.01
C ALA A 859 -90.54 23.36 7.75
N ALA A 860 -91.30 22.91 8.74
CA ALA A 860 -92.74 22.68 8.61
C ALA A 860 -93.53 23.95 8.26
N ARG A 861 -93.04 25.14 8.64
CA ARG A 861 -93.69 26.43 8.32
C ARG A 861 -93.65 26.77 6.83
N ALA A 862 -92.66 26.26 6.11
CA ALA A 862 -92.49 26.47 4.67
C ALA A 862 -92.85 25.21 3.86
N PHE A 863 -93.38 24.16 4.51
CA PHE A 863 -93.68 22.89 3.86
C PHE A 863 -94.78 23.04 2.81
N GLY A 864 -94.51 22.54 1.61
CA GLY A 864 -95.40 22.63 0.44
C GLY A 864 -95.22 23.89 -0.40
N THR A 865 -94.28 24.77 -0.06
CA THR A 865 -93.93 25.97 -0.87
C THR A 865 -92.81 25.67 -1.88
N SER A 866 -92.67 26.55 -2.88
CA SER A 866 -91.67 26.47 -3.95
C SER A 866 -91.04 27.82 -4.26
N ILE A 867 -89.91 27.84 -4.98
CA ILE A 867 -89.22 29.08 -5.37
C ILE A 867 -90.20 30.05 -6.06
N GLY A 868 -90.40 31.22 -5.46
CA GLY A 868 -91.33 32.27 -5.94
C GLY A 868 -92.57 32.45 -5.07
N ASP A 869 -92.88 31.50 -4.18
CA ASP A 869 -93.96 31.64 -3.21
C ASP A 869 -93.57 32.60 -2.07
N PRO A 870 -94.49 33.44 -1.56
CA PRO A 870 -94.19 34.41 -0.50
C PRO A 870 -93.67 33.80 0.80
N ASP A 871 -94.06 32.56 1.10
CA ASP A 871 -93.72 31.85 2.34
C ASP A 871 -92.53 30.88 2.16
N TYR A 872 -91.94 30.79 0.96
CA TYR A 872 -90.79 29.93 0.70
C TYR A 872 -89.56 30.43 1.47
N GLN A 873 -88.95 29.52 2.23
CA GLN A 873 -87.76 29.78 3.04
C GLN A 873 -86.59 28.97 2.49
N GLU A 874 -85.68 29.62 1.76
CA GLU A 874 -84.55 28.98 1.09
C GLU A 874 -83.72 28.07 2.00
N TYR A 875 -83.56 28.42 3.28
CA TYR A 875 -82.80 27.62 4.26
C TYR A 875 -83.44 26.26 4.61
N ALA A 876 -84.72 26.05 4.30
CA ALA A 876 -85.44 24.80 4.56
C ALA A 876 -85.48 23.85 3.34
N ASP A 877 -85.02 24.31 2.16
CA ASP A 877 -84.82 23.50 0.96
C ASP A 877 -83.42 22.89 0.98
N LEU A 878 -83.24 21.81 1.75
CA LEU A 878 -81.93 21.24 2.03
C LEU A 878 -81.37 20.45 0.84
N ASN A 879 -82.24 19.98 -0.07
CA ASN A 879 -81.80 19.25 -1.26
C ASN A 879 -81.61 20.15 -2.50
N LEU A 880 -82.03 21.42 -2.43
CA LEU A 880 -81.97 22.44 -3.47
C LEU A 880 -82.74 22.06 -4.75
N ASP A 881 -83.87 21.34 -4.61
CA ASP A 881 -84.73 20.96 -5.73
C ASP A 881 -85.81 22.02 -6.06
N GLY A 882 -85.87 23.10 -5.27
CA GLY A 882 -86.77 24.22 -5.44
C GLY A 882 -88.14 24.04 -4.78
N TYR A 883 -88.36 22.93 -4.04
CA TYR A 883 -89.61 22.60 -3.37
C TYR A 883 -89.34 22.11 -1.94
N ILE A 884 -89.87 22.81 -0.93
CA ILE A 884 -89.74 22.36 0.47
C ILE A 884 -90.80 21.29 0.72
N ASN A 885 -90.38 20.02 0.71
CA ASN A 885 -91.30 18.89 0.79
C ASN A 885 -90.78 17.76 1.70
N ILE A 886 -91.39 16.57 1.62
CA ILE A 886 -91.02 15.43 2.46
C ILE A 886 -89.53 15.04 2.30
N ARG A 887 -88.90 15.33 1.16
CA ARG A 887 -87.48 15.07 0.91
C ARG A 887 -86.59 15.89 1.85
N ASP A 888 -86.90 17.16 2.08
CA ASP A 888 -86.15 18.02 3.01
C ASP A 888 -86.40 17.64 4.46
N ILE A 889 -87.65 17.33 4.81
CA ILE A 889 -88.01 16.85 6.14
C ILE A 889 -87.27 15.55 6.50
N VAL A 890 -87.08 14.64 5.54
CA VAL A 890 -86.28 13.42 5.75
C VAL A 890 -84.80 13.74 6.00
N LEU A 891 -84.24 14.77 5.35
CA LEU A 891 -82.85 15.20 5.57
C LEU A 891 -82.63 15.79 6.98
N ILE A 892 -83.66 16.41 7.56
CA ILE A 892 -83.68 16.85 8.97
C ILE A 892 -83.89 15.65 9.89
N ALA A 893 -84.97 14.88 9.69
CA ALA A 893 -85.38 13.79 10.57
C ALA A 893 -84.32 12.68 10.70
N ARG A 894 -83.56 12.38 9.64
CA ARG A 894 -82.47 11.39 9.69
C ARG A 894 -81.33 11.80 10.64
N ASN A 895 -81.19 13.10 10.91
CA ASN A 895 -80.19 13.66 11.82
C ASN A 895 -80.81 14.08 13.16
N PHE A 896 -82.07 13.76 13.44
CA PHE A 896 -82.74 14.18 14.68
C PHE A 896 -81.99 13.68 15.92
N GLY A 897 -81.68 14.60 16.85
CA GLY A 897 -80.87 14.36 18.04
C GLY A 897 -79.35 14.45 17.82
N ARG A 898 -78.88 14.82 16.63
CA ARG A 898 -77.45 15.04 16.36
C ARG A 898 -76.97 16.34 17.00
N GLU A 899 -75.85 16.29 17.69
CA GLU A 899 -75.13 17.46 18.21
C GLU A 899 -73.75 17.55 17.52
N GLY A 900 -73.53 18.58 16.69
CA GLY A 900 -72.28 18.77 15.94
C GLY A 900 -72.17 18.06 14.56
N PRO A 901 -71.25 18.53 13.70
CA PRO A 901 -71.17 18.17 12.28
C PRO A 901 -70.62 16.78 11.96
#